data_AF-A0A8T3NLN7-F1
#
_entry.id   AF-A0A8T3NLN7-F1
#
_cell.length_a   1.000
_cell.length_b   1.000
_cell.length_c   1.000
_cell.angle_alpha   90.00
_cell.angle_beta   90.00
_cell.angle_gamma   90.00
#
_symmetry.space_group_name_H-M   'P 1'
#
loop_
_entity.id
_entity.type
_entity.pdbx_description
1 polymer ?
#
loop_
_entity_poly.entity_id
_entity_poly.type
_entity_poly.pdbx_seq_one_letter_code
_entity_poly.pdbx_strand_id
1 'polypeptide(L)'
;FTILPLDAAAKGYMLLHLLLAGLSMYALARVLGMEAAGALLAATAYAYTGFLYGHQVCCFAYAGVASWLPLMLLGTELAIRARYWPIRGLWWGVAGLGLSQILAVWVGQGSYYALLVLGGYVAYRTLLLPPGIDRRMAGRLRDLVVHGGGVLLFGFALAAAGLLPRLEYNALSNLPGGYPRSVAEVDGSTTMVWDLLRRWGQLLLVPGFHYLGGATLVLALVAPLLARTRFATPYFAALSLAAPILASEGPTPLHSALSLLPGFERLHPQSSGRVLMVFYLGPALLAGATLSCLWERGRKAAFLALLPGLVTLWMANTLPTPPTPLLPAMLATGLVAACALLPSQRALLSTLLLLVVWADLLPAGQAAIVEGGAVEGAYQLRRVDLAAYYAPTGAVRFPRSQGRPEEFRYFGYAQHVSGVPFPYTLRWADAGTAALEVNNRAMLSGLHDIQGYNPIHVARYDEYVAALNGHPQDYHHADIFEEGLSSTLLDLLNVRYIVVPAVTAPDQTAPRLDRAYPAVYEDEQVRVLENPHALPRAWIVHSAQVVGPGEAPRLLAAGGVDPKSVALLEQPPPSLAQPDDPSAEAVAITAYDADRIELRVNTQAAGLVVLSEVYYPAWKAYVDERPAPLYVANHVLRAVPLPAGEHVVELRYESPALVVGLAVSLSAYAMLVALLVAAWRRRVRAGPISRTGHGD
;
A
#
# COMPACT_ATOMS: atom_id res chain seq x y z
N PHE A 1 -1.73 -13.87 6.63
CA PHE A 1 -3.16 -13.83 6.27
C PHE A 1 -3.70 -15.16 5.77
N THR A 2 -2.91 -16.00 5.08
CA THR A 2 -3.36 -17.33 4.60
C THR A 2 -3.20 -18.48 5.61
N ILE A 3 -2.38 -18.30 6.66
CA ILE A 3 -2.05 -19.35 7.65
C ILE A 3 -2.80 -19.16 8.99
N LEU A 4 -3.16 -17.92 9.31
CA LEU A 4 -3.75 -17.53 10.60
C LEU A 4 -5.16 -16.97 10.37
N PRO A 5 -6.08 -17.10 11.37
CA PRO A 5 -7.35 -16.37 11.36
C PRO A 5 -7.14 -14.88 11.10
N LEU A 6 -8.10 -14.24 10.42
CA LEU A 6 -7.98 -12.85 9.96
C LEU A 6 -7.60 -11.88 11.09
N ASP A 7 -8.24 -12.01 12.25
CA ASP A 7 -7.99 -11.13 13.40
C ASP A 7 -6.56 -11.30 13.96
N ALA A 8 -6.09 -12.55 14.09
CA ALA A 8 -4.74 -12.87 14.53
C ALA A 8 -3.69 -12.42 13.50
N ALA A 9 -3.97 -12.60 12.20
CA ALA A 9 -3.12 -12.15 11.12
C ALA A 9 -3.00 -10.61 11.11
N ALA A 10 -4.11 -9.88 11.26
CA ALA A 10 -4.12 -8.42 11.32
C ALA A 10 -3.36 -7.88 12.55
N LYS A 11 -3.64 -8.41 13.74
CA LYS A 11 -2.92 -8.06 14.98
C LYS A 11 -1.42 -8.35 14.87
N GLY A 12 -1.08 -9.52 14.33
CA GLY A 12 0.31 -9.93 14.08
C GLY A 12 1.02 -9.01 13.10
N TYR A 13 0.35 -8.65 11.99
CA TYR A 13 0.89 -7.71 11.01
C TYR A 13 1.24 -6.36 11.65
N MET A 14 0.33 -5.78 12.43
CA MET A 14 0.53 -4.51 13.14
C MET A 14 1.70 -4.60 14.13
N LEU A 15 1.69 -5.62 15.00
CA LEU A 15 2.69 -5.77 16.05
C LEU A 15 4.10 -6.01 15.47
N LEU A 16 4.21 -6.88 14.46
CA LEU A 16 5.49 -7.22 13.85
C LEU A 16 6.12 -6.01 13.14
N HIS A 17 5.34 -5.18 12.45
CA HIS A 17 5.87 -3.97 11.80
C HIS A 17 6.32 -2.92 12.82
N LEU A 18 5.60 -2.78 13.94
CA LEU A 18 6.01 -1.89 15.03
C LEU A 18 7.31 -2.36 15.70
N LEU A 19 7.42 -3.66 15.98
CA LEU A 19 8.63 -4.27 16.53
C LEU A 19 9.81 -4.14 15.57
N LEU A 20 9.60 -4.42 14.28
CA LEU A 20 10.63 -4.28 13.26
C LEU A 20 11.16 -2.85 13.19
N ALA A 21 10.27 -1.86 13.19
CA ALA A 21 10.64 -0.45 13.18
C ALA A 21 11.52 -0.08 14.37
N GLY A 22 11.07 -0.43 15.59
CA GLY A 22 11.79 -0.13 16.83
C GLY A 22 13.14 -0.86 16.93
N LEU A 23 13.16 -2.17 16.69
CA LEU A 23 14.39 -2.98 16.79
C LEU A 23 15.42 -2.59 15.73
N SER A 24 14.99 -2.35 14.50
CA SER A 24 15.89 -1.92 13.43
C SER A 24 16.40 -0.50 13.65
N MET A 25 15.56 0.39 14.20
CA MET A 25 15.98 1.74 14.59
C MET A 25 17.02 1.69 15.72
N TYR A 26 16.79 0.88 16.76
CA TYR A 26 17.76 0.66 17.83
C TYR A 26 19.10 0.17 17.26
N ALA A 27 19.06 -0.87 16.42
CA ALA A 27 20.25 -1.44 15.81
C ALA A 27 20.99 -0.43 14.92
N LEU A 28 20.27 0.35 14.10
CA LEU A 28 20.83 1.44 13.29
C LEU A 28 21.55 2.47 14.16
N ALA A 29 20.89 2.96 15.21
CA ALA A 29 21.48 3.91 16.16
C ALA A 29 22.76 3.36 16.82
N ARG A 30 22.76 2.09 17.23
CA ARG A 30 23.94 1.42 17.79
C ARG A 30 25.09 1.31 16.78
N VAL A 31 24.81 0.96 15.53
CA VAL A 31 25.82 0.90 14.46
C VAL A 31 26.38 2.28 14.15
N LEU A 32 25.54 3.31 14.17
CA LEU A 32 25.97 4.71 14.02
C LEU A 32 26.90 5.15 15.17
N GLY A 33 26.86 4.48 16.32
CA GLY A 33 27.75 4.69 17.45
C GLY A 33 27.08 5.34 18.67
N MET A 34 25.76 5.54 18.64
CA MET A 34 24.99 6.04 19.78
C MET A 34 25.02 5.02 20.90
N GLU A 35 25.03 5.45 22.17
CA GLU A 35 25.01 4.51 23.30
C GLU A 35 23.65 3.81 23.48
N ALA A 36 23.56 2.82 24.37
CA ALA A 36 22.35 2.02 24.55
C ALA A 36 21.12 2.89 24.91
N ALA A 37 21.27 3.85 25.81
CA ALA A 37 20.18 4.76 26.21
C ALA A 37 19.72 5.65 25.05
N GLY A 38 20.65 6.25 24.30
CA GLY A 38 20.31 7.07 23.13
C GLY A 38 19.69 6.27 21.99
N ALA A 39 20.19 5.05 21.75
CA ALA A 39 19.60 4.15 20.75
C ALA A 39 18.19 3.68 21.14
N LEU A 40 17.96 3.40 22.42
CA LEU A 40 16.61 3.08 22.93
C LEU A 40 15.68 4.27 22.79
N LEU A 41 16.17 5.49 23.06
CA LEU A 41 15.38 6.71 22.88
C LEU A 41 14.99 6.94 21.43
N ALA A 42 15.93 6.75 20.49
CA ALA A 42 15.62 6.83 19.05
C ALA A 42 14.58 5.78 18.63
N ALA A 43 14.70 4.54 19.14
CA ALA A 43 13.75 3.47 18.86
C ALA A 43 12.35 3.78 19.40
N THR A 44 12.24 4.23 20.65
CA THR A 44 10.97 4.64 21.28
C THR A 44 10.37 5.83 20.54
N ALA A 45 11.17 6.86 20.28
CA ALA A 45 10.74 8.06 19.58
C ALA A 45 10.25 7.77 18.16
N TYR A 46 10.75 6.73 17.49
CA TYR A 46 10.30 6.33 16.15
C TYR A 46 9.06 5.42 16.20
N ALA A 47 9.12 4.36 17.01
CA ALA A 47 8.07 3.34 17.11
C ALA A 47 6.73 3.95 17.55
N TYR A 48 6.75 4.84 18.54
CA TYR A 48 5.55 5.41 19.14
C TYR A 48 5.14 6.76 18.57
N THR A 49 5.76 7.23 17.47
CA THR A 49 5.26 8.46 16.81
C THR A 49 3.78 8.35 16.49
N GLY A 50 3.06 9.48 16.54
CA GLY A 50 1.66 9.53 16.10
C GLY A 50 1.49 9.05 14.65
N PHE A 51 2.53 9.28 13.82
CA PHE A 51 2.58 8.76 12.46
C PHE A 51 2.65 7.25 12.38
N LEU A 52 3.70 6.62 12.91
CA LEU A 52 3.84 5.18 12.78
C LEU A 52 2.73 4.48 13.55
N TYR A 53 2.49 4.83 14.81
CA TYR A 53 1.45 4.20 15.62
C TYR A 53 0.05 4.39 15.00
N GLY A 54 -0.31 5.61 14.61
CA GLY A 54 -1.63 5.89 14.02
C GLY A 54 -1.85 5.18 12.70
N HIS A 55 -0.87 5.25 11.77
CA HIS A 55 -1.02 4.63 10.45
C HIS A 55 -0.95 3.10 10.48
N GLN A 56 -0.44 2.48 11.56
CA GLN A 56 -0.59 1.03 11.79
C GLN A 56 -2.07 0.63 11.97
N VAL A 57 -2.96 1.55 12.37
CA VAL A 57 -4.37 1.25 12.63
C VAL A 57 -5.27 1.54 11.42
N CYS A 58 -4.95 2.53 10.58
CA CYS A 58 -5.78 2.89 9.41
C CYS A 58 -5.20 2.47 8.06
N CYS A 59 -3.88 2.55 7.91
CA CYS A 59 -3.27 2.80 6.61
C CYS A 59 -1.93 2.07 6.48
N PHE A 60 -2.02 0.74 6.36
CA PHE A 60 -0.87 -0.18 6.39
C PHE A 60 0.24 0.14 5.38
N ALA A 61 -0.08 0.81 4.26
CA ALA A 61 0.93 1.20 3.27
C ALA A 61 1.98 2.15 3.86
N TYR A 62 1.57 3.19 4.58
CA TYR A 62 2.49 4.16 5.20
C TYR A 62 3.34 3.50 6.29
N ALA A 63 2.67 2.73 7.16
CA ALA A 63 3.31 2.05 8.26
C ALA A 63 4.31 0.99 7.75
N GLY A 64 3.97 0.26 6.70
CA GLY A 64 4.86 -0.70 6.06
C GLY A 64 6.12 0.00 5.53
N VAL A 65 6.00 1.09 4.77
CA VAL A 65 7.17 1.84 4.29
C VAL A 65 8.06 2.28 5.47
N ALA A 66 7.46 2.95 6.46
CA ALA A 66 8.19 3.44 7.62
C ALA A 66 8.89 2.32 8.40
N SER A 67 8.23 1.18 8.63
CA SER A 67 8.81 0.07 9.39
C SER A 67 10.07 -0.55 8.78
N TRP A 68 10.17 -0.57 7.45
CA TRP A 68 11.32 -1.16 6.74
C TRP A 68 12.47 -0.16 6.51
N LEU A 69 12.24 1.15 6.61
CA LEU A 69 13.27 2.18 6.40
C LEU A 69 14.52 2.01 7.30
N PRO A 70 14.39 1.80 8.63
CA PRO A 70 15.58 1.67 9.49
C PRO A 70 16.39 0.41 9.15
N LEU A 71 15.75 -0.69 8.77
CA LEU A 71 16.45 -1.92 8.36
C LEU A 71 17.21 -1.71 7.04
N MET A 72 16.59 -1.03 6.07
CA MET A 72 17.21 -0.65 4.80
C MET A 72 18.49 0.17 5.04
N LEU A 73 18.43 1.19 5.92
CA LEU A 73 19.60 2.01 6.25
C LEU A 73 20.63 1.27 7.10
N LEU A 74 20.21 0.39 8.01
CA LEU A 74 21.09 -0.44 8.82
C LEU A 74 21.94 -1.35 7.94
N GLY A 75 21.31 -2.08 7.01
CA GLY A 75 22.03 -2.91 6.05
C GLY A 75 22.97 -2.07 5.18
N THR A 76 22.52 -0.90 4.73
CA THR A 76 23.33 0.00 3.91
C THR A 76 24.59 0.46 4.65
N GLU A 77 24.44 0.90 5.90
CA GLU A 77 25.54 1.38 6.73
C GLU A 77 26.55 0.26 7.05
N LEU A 78 26.06 -0.95 7.34
CA LEU A 78 26.93 -2.10 7.58
C LEU A 78 27.64 -2.58 6.31
N ALA A 79 26.99 -2.47 5.14
CA ALA A 79 27.62 -2.76 3.85
C ALA A 79 28.76 -1.79 3.54
N ILE A 80 28.55 -0.48 3.76
CA ILE A 80 29.57 0.56 3.58
C ILE A 80 30.79 0.31 4.49
N ARG A 81 30.54 -0.09 5.74
CA ARG A 81 31.63 -0.37 6.71
C ARG A 81 32.31 -1.73 6.49
N ALA A 82 31.69 -2.65 5.76
CA ALA A 82 32.22 -3.99 5.56
C ALA A 82 33.48 -3.99 4.69
N ARG A 83 34.56 -4.57 5.22
CA ARG A 83 35.84 -4.72 4.51
C ARG A 83 35.87 -5.93 3.55
N TYR A 84 35.06 -6.95 3.82
CA TYR A 84 35.06 -8.21 3.06
C TYR A 84 33.85 -8.32 2.16
N TRP A 85 34.06 -8.71 0.90
CA TRP A 85 33.02 -8.82 -0.12
C TRP A 85 31.82 -9.69 0.27
N PRO A 86 31.97 -10.91 0.85
CA PRO A 86 30.80 -11.70 1.22
C PRO A 86 29.96 -11.06 2.33
N ILE A 87 30.61 -10.40 3.31
CA ILE A 87 29.91 -9.70 4.39
C ILE A 87 29.25 -8.44 3.85
N ARG A 88 29.93 -7.72 2.95
CA ARG A 88 29.37 -6.57 2.24
C ARG A 88 28.13 -6.96 1.43
N GLY A 89 28.22 -8.04 0.65
CA GLY A 89 27.12 -8.60 -0.13
C GLY A 89 25.95 -9.02 0.75
N LEU A 90 26.20 -9.68 1.88
CA LEU A 90 25.15 -10.01 2.85
C LEU A 90 24.39 -8.76 3.30
N TRP A 91 25.10 -7.69 3.64
CA TRP A 91 24.46 -6.45 4.10
C TRP A 91 23.78 -5.67 2.98
N TRP A 92 24.26 -5.76 1.74
CA TRP A 92 23.47 -5.33 0.56
C TRP A 92 22.17 -6.10 0.45
N GLY A 93 22.20 -7.41 0.66
CA GLY A 93 21.00 -8.24 0.66
C GLY A 93 20.04 -7.92 1.79
N VAL A 94 20.51 -7.60 3.00
CA VAL A 94 19.65 -7.13 4.11
C VAL A 94 19.03 -5.76 3.80
N ALA A 95 19.82 -4.83 3.27
CA ALA A 95 19.31 -3.52 2.86
C ALA A 95 18.29 -3.66 1.70
N GLY A 96 18.63 -4.49 0.72
CA GLY A 96 17.79 -4.83 -0.41
C GLY A 96 16.49 -5.52 0.02
N LEU A 97 16.52 -6.41 1.02
CA LEU A 97 15.32 -6.99 1.60
C LEU A 97 14.41 -5.90 2.17
N GLY A 98 14.95 -4.93 2.92
CA GLY A 98 14.18 -3.78 3.38
C GLY A 98 13.53 -3.00 2.23
N LEU A 99 14.30 -2.70 1.17
CA LEU A 99 13.78 -2.05 -0.02
C LEU A 99 12.73 -2.89 -0.76
N SER A 100 12.91 -4.22 -0.82
CA SER A 100 11.98 -5.12 -1.50
C SER A 100 10.63 -5.17 -0.81
N GLN A 101 10.60 -5.13 0.53
CA GLN A 101 9.37 -5.05 1.29
C GLN A 101 8.69 -3.68 1.12
N ILE A 102 9.45 -2.59 1.06
CA ILE A 102 8.91 -1.25 0.74
C ILE A 102 8.25 -1.25 -0.64
N LEU A 103 8.90 -1.85 -1.64
CA LEU A 103 8.35 -2.01 -2.99
C LEU A 103 7.07 -2.87 -2.97
N ALA A 104 7.08 -4.00 -2.25
CA ALA A 104 5.91 -4.87 -2.14
C ALA A 104 4.70 -4.17 -1.49
N VAL A 105 4.95 -3.35 -0.47
CA VAL A 105 3.91 -2.59 0.22
C VAL A 105 3.36 -1.47 -0.65
N TRP A 106 4.24 -0.66 -1.26
CA TRP A 106 3.80 0.53 -2.01
C TRP A 106 4.77 0.92 -3.13
N VAL A 107 4.61 0.28 -4.29
CA VAL A 107 5.14 0.78 -5.57
C VAL A 107 4.42 2.09 -5.92
N GLY A 108 5.18 3.19 -6.00
CA GLY A 108 4.65 4.55 -6.11
C GLY A 108 5.39 5.51 -5.17
N GLN A 109 4.69 6.53 -4.65
CA GLN A 109 5.29 7.57 -3.80
C GLN A 109 6.02 7.00 -2.57
N GLY A 110 5.51 5.95 -1.93
CA GLY A 110 6.15 5.31 -0.77
C GLY A 110 7.56 4.81 -1.08
N SER A 111 7.68 3.90 -2.06
CA SER A 111 8.99 3.42 -2.54
C SER A 111 9.88 4.54 -3.11
N TYR A 112 9.29 5.54 -3.78
CA TYR A 112 10.05 6.65 -4.34
C TYR A 112 10.71 7.50 -3.25
N TYR A 113 9.99 7.86 -2.18
CA TYR A 113 10.57 8.61 -1.06
C TYR A 113 11.60 7.77 -0.29
N ALA A 114 11.40 6.46 -0.16
CA ALA A 114 12.41 5.57 0.41
C ALA A 114 13.71 5.55 -0.44
N LEU A 115 13.60 5.57 -1.77
CA LEU A 115 14.75 5.67 -2.67
C LEU A 115 15.46 7.03 -2.56
N LEU A 116 14.73 8.13 -2.34
CA LEU A 116 15.36 9.44 -2.05
C LEU A 116 16.15 9.40 -0.74
N VAL A 117 15.57 8.80 0.31
CA VAL A 117 16.27 8.60 1.59
C VAL A 117 17.53 7.74 1.37
N LEU A 118 17.38 6.57 0.74
CA LEU A 118 18.51 5.67 0.46
C LEU A 118 19.61 6.36 -0.35
N GLY A 119 19.27 6.97 -1.47
CA GLY A 119 20.20 7.65 -2.37
C GLY A 119 20.93 8.80 -1.66
N GLY A 120 20.18 9.65 -0.95
CA GLY A 120 20.76 10.72 -0.13
C GLY A 120 21.68 10.19 0.97
N TYR A 121 21.32 9.08 1.61
CA TYR A 121 22.11 8.48 2.68
C TYR A 121 23.42 7.89 2.14
N VAL A 122 23.36 7.12 1.04
CA VAL A 122 24.56 6.57 0.39
C VAL A 122 25.46 7.71 -0.10
N ALA A 123 24.90 8.74 -0.74
CA ALA A 123 25.66 9.92 -1.17
C ALA A 123 26.34 10.62 0.01
N TYR A 124 25.63 10.83 1.12
CA TYR A 124 26.22 11.39 2.33
C TYR A 124 27.36 10.53 2.90
N ARG A 125 27.16 9.21 2.99
CA ARG A 125 28.11 8.25 3.57
C ARG A 125 29.25 7.84 2.64
N THR A 126 29.26 8.27 1.37
CA THR A 126 30.33 7.96 0.41
C THR A 126 31.01 9.23 -0.11
N LEU A 127 30.24 10.25 -0.48
CA LEU A 127 30.77 11.49 -1.05
C LEU A 127 31.18 12.52 0.00
N LEU A 128 30.33 12.75 1.01
CA LEU A 128 30.51 13.86 1.96
C LEU A 128 31.31 13.45 3.19
N LEU A 129 30.89 12.38 3.87
CA LEU A 129 31.49 11.92 5.12
C LEU A 129 31.72 10.41 5.12
N PRO A 130 32.65 9.91 4.28
CA PRO A 130 32.94 8.48 4.19
C PRO A 130 33.55 7.93 5.49
N PRO A 131 33.12 6.76 5.98
CA PRO A 131 33.72 6.11 7.13
C PRO A 131 35.10 5.46 6.83
N GLY A 132 35.52 5.41 5.56
CA GLY A 132 36.78 4.81 5.08
C GLY A 132 37.90 5.80 4.78
N ILE A 133 39.06 5.27 4.35
CA ILE A 133 40.34 6.01 4.20
C ILE A 133 40.47 6.71 2.83
N ASP A 134 39.80 6.24 1.78
CA ASP A 134 40.00 6.80 0.43
C ASP A 134 39.38 8.22 0.32
N ARG A 135 40.25 9.22 0.40
CA ARG A 135 39.85 10.63 0.35
C ARG A 135 39.64 11.13 -1.07
N ARG A 136 40.03 10.40 -2.11
CA ARG A 136 39.96 10.85 -3.51
C ARG A 136 38.51 10.79 -4.03
N MET A 137 38.12 11.78 -4.84
CA MET A 137 36.76 11.85 -5.40
C MET A 137 36.40 10.61 -6.23
N ALA A 138 37.34 10.08 -7.03
CA ALA A 138 37.11 8.88 -7.84
C ALA A 138 36.75 7.65 -6.98
N GLY A 139 37.43 7.46 -5.84
CA GLY A 139 37.12 6.37 -4.91
C GLY A 139 35.73 6.53 -4.28
N ARG A 140 35.36 7.77 -3.92
CA ARG A 140 34.03 8.08 -3.37
C ARG A 140 32.90 7.85 -4.37
N LEU A 141 33.09 8.24 -5.63
CA LEU A 141 32.12 7.97 -6.71
C LEU A 141 31.99 6.47 -6.99
N ARG A 142 33.10 5.73 -6.99
CA ARG A 142 33.04 4.27 -7.10
C ARG A 142 32.24 3.66 -5.94
N ASP A 143 32.50 4.09 -4.71
CA ASP A 143 31.82 3.55 -3.54
C ASP A 143 30.31 3.92 -3.54
N LEU A 144 29.94 5.12 -4.01
CA LEU A 144 28.54 5.49 -4.27
C LEU A 144 27.86 4.50 -5.22
N VAL A 145 28.47 4.24 -6.39
CA VAL A 145 27.90 3.33 -7.40
C VAL A 145 27.85 1.90 -6.88
N VAL A 146 28.91 1.44 -6.22
CA VAL A 146 29.02 0.06 -5.72
C VAL A 146 28.01 -0.19 -4.59
N HIS A 147 27.88 0.72 -3.62
CA HIS A 147 26.94 0.52 -2.52
C HIS A 147 25.50 0.80 -2.92
N GLY A 148 25.24 1.88 -3.67
CA GLY A 148 23.91 2.17 -4.20
C GLY A 148 23.43 1.06 -5.13
N GLY A 149 24.25 0.70 -6.12
CA GLY A 149 23.95 -0.37 -7.07
C GLY A 149 23.75 -1.73 -6.42
N GLY A 150 24.57 -2.08 -5.42
CA GLY A 150 24.41 -3.33 -4.67
C GLY A 150 23.06 -3.44 -3.93
N VAL A 151 22.65 -2.37 -3.23
CA VAL A 151 21.35 -2.35 -2.53
C VAL A 151 20.18 -2.38 -3.52
N LEU A 152 20.25 -1.61 -4.60
CA LEU A 152 19.20 -1.58 -5.63
C LEU A 152 19.08 -2.93 -6.33
N LEU A 153 20.20 -3.57 -6.68
CA LEU A 153 20.20 -4.88 -7.33
C LEU A 153 19.48 -5.92 -6.47
N PHE A 154 19.84 -6.03 -5.18
CA PHE A 154 19.13 -6.94 -4.28
C PHE A 154 17.67 -6.55 -4.08
N GLY A 155 17.37 -5.26 -3.89
CA GLY A 155 16.01 -4.80 -3.62
C GLY A 155 15.04 -5.06 -4.77
N PHE A 156 15.42 -4.72 -6.00
CA PHE A 156 14.62 -4.99 -7.18
C PHE A 156 14.59 -6.48 -7.53
N ALA A 157 15.70 -7.20 -7.38
CA ALA A 157 15.72 -8.63 -7.67
C ALA A 157 14.85 -9.43 -6.69
N LEU A 158 14.90 -9.13 -5.38
CA LEU A 158 14.04 -9.78 -4.40
C LEU A 158 12.56 -9.45 -4.63
N ALA A 159 12.24 -8.23 -5.09
CA ALA A 159 10.87 -7.81 -5.40
C ALA A 159 10.35 -8.24 -6.78
N ALA A 160 11.19 -8.86 -7.63
CA ALA A 160 10.88 -9.08 -9.04
C ALA A 160 9.60 -9.89 -9.29
N ALA A 161 9.35 -10.93 -8.48
CA ALA A 161 8.14 -11.76 -8.56
C ALA A 161 6.82 -10.97 -8.40
N GLY A 162 6.83 -9.90 -7.60
CA GLY A 162 5.67 -9.01 -7.45
C GLY A 162 5.70 -7.81 -8.39
N LEU A 163 6.90 -7.33 -8.74
CA LEU A 163 7.06 -6.10 -9.52
C LEU A 163 6.81 -6.32 -11.01
N LEU A 164 7.33 -7.40 -11.61
CA LEU A 164 7.24 -7.61 -13.06
C LEU A 164 5.79 -7.84 -13.53
N PRO A 165 4.97 -8.71 -12.88
CA PRO A 165 3.55 -8.83 -13.24
C PRO A 165 2.80 -7.52 -13.07
N ARG A 166 3.15 -6.72 -12.06
CA ARG A 166 2.54 -5.41 -11.84
C ARG A 166 2.88 -4.41 -12.94
N LEU A 167 4.09 -4.44 -13.49
CA LEU A 167 4.47 -3.61 -14.64
C LEU A 167 3.73 -4.04 -15.91
N GLU A 168 3.58 -5.34 -16.13
CA GLU A 168 2.76 -5.89 -17.23
C GLU A 168 1.30 -5.43 -17.10
N TYR A 169 0.71 -5.61 -15.92
CA TYR A 169 -0.67 -5.18 -15.64
C TYR A 169 -0.84 -3.67 -15.80
N ASN A 170 0.11 -2.87 -15.31
CA ASN A 170 0.04 -1.42 -15.42
C ASN A 170 0.09 -0.93 -16.88
N ALA A 171 0.76 -1.64 -17.79
CA ALA A 171 0.76 -1.30 -19.20
C ALA A 171 -0.63 -1.48 -19.87
N LEU A 172 -1.50 -2.27 -19.25
CA LEU A 172 -2.86 -2.57 -19.70
C LEU A 172 -3.94 -1.89 -18.83
N SER A 173 -3.52 -1.05 -17.88
CA SER A 173 -4.42 -0.44 -16.93
C SER A 173 -5.05 0.84 -17.46
N ASN A 174 -5.98 1.40 -16.70
CA ASN A 174 -6.52 2.75 -16.86
C ASN A 174 -5.49 3.88 -16.62
N LEU A 175 -4.26 3.55 -16.18
CA LEU A 175 -3.18 4.50 -15.90
C LEU A 175 -1.82 4.10 -16.54
N PRO A 176 -1.76 3.71 -17.83
CA PRO A 176 -0.54 3.16 -18.43
C PRO A 176 0.56 4.22 -18.58
N GLY A 177 0.18 5.49 -18.74
CA GLY A 177 1.09 6.64 -18.77
C GLY A 177 1.37 7.27 -17.39
N GLY A 178 0.79 6.70 -16.32
CA GLY A 178 0.65 7.34 -15.02
C GLY A 178 -0.59 8.24 -14.96
N TYR A 179 -0.62 9.12 -13.97
CA TYR A 179 -1.80 9.92 -13.67
C TYR A 179 -2.06 11.06 -14.68
N PRO A 180 -3.33 11.32 -15.04
CA PRO A 180 -3.69 12.51 -15.81
C PRO A 180 -3.29 13.79 -15.07
N ARG A 181 -2.87 14.83 -15.81
CA ARG A 181 -2.49 16.13 -15.21
C ARG A 181 -3.64 16.79 -14.43
N SER A 182 -4.89 16.52 -14.80
CA SER A 182 -6.10 17.02 -14.12
C SER A 182 -6.27 16.50 -12.69
N VAL A 183 -5.60 15.40 -12.32
CA VAL A 183 -5.62 14.84 -10.95
C VAL A 183 -4.57 15.54 -10.05
N ALA A 184 -3.68 16.35 -10.63
CA ALA A 184 -2.65 17.09 -9.90
C ALA A 184 -3.12 18.48 -9.41
N GLU A 185 -4.34 18.90 -9.71
CA GLU A 185 -4.92 20.17 -9.25
C GLU A 185 -5.65 19.98 -7.91
N VAL A 186 -4.89 19.93 -6.82
CA VAL A 186 -5.41 20.29 -5.49
C VAL A 186 -4.50 21.36 -4.90
N ASP A 187 -5.09 22.55 -4.76
CA ASP A 187 -4.63 23.78 -4.10
C ASP A 187 -3.31 24.42 -4.56
N GLY A 188 -3.44 25.22 -5.61
CA GLY A 188 -2.49 26.27 -5.97
C GLY A 188 -2.57 27.48 -5.02
N SER A 189 -2.19 27.30 -3.76
CA SER A 189 -1.86 28.42 -2.88
C SER A 189 -0.35 28.43 -2.62
N THR A 190 0.36 29.42 -3.16
CA THR A 190 1.76 29.68 -2.78
C THR A 190 1.76 30.14 -1.33
N THR A 191 2.05 29.24 -0.40
CA THR A 191 2.10 29.56 1.03
C THR A 191 3.45 30.20 1.39
N MET A 192 3.39 31.30 2.15
CA MET A 192 4.58 31.85 2.80
C MET A 192 5.16 30.84 3.81
N VAL A 193 6.47 30.89 4.05
CA VAL A 193 7.18 30.05 5.07
C VAL A 193 6.54 30.14 6.46
N TRP A 194 5.85 31.24 6.79
CA TRP A 194 5.17 31.42 8.07
C TRP A 194 3.84 30.65 8.19
N ASP A 195 3.07 30.50 7.12
CA ASP A 195 1.87 29.65 7.10
C ASP A 195 2.24 28.17 7.15
N LEU A 196 3.38 27.83 6.53
CA LEU A 196 4.00 26.52 6.64
C LEU A 196 4.31 26.19 8.12
N LEU A 197 5.03 27.05 8.84
CA LEU A 197 5.35 26.85 10.26
C LEU A 197 4.10 26.79 11.16
N ARG A 198 3.06 27.57 10.88
CA ARG A 198 1.81 27.56 11.66
C ARG A 198 0.99 26.29 11.43
N ARG A 199 0.80 25.86 10.17
CA ARG A 199 0.17 24.57 9.83
C ARG A 199 0.97 23.39 10.38
N TRP A 200 2.31 23.42 10.28
CA TRP A 200 3.16 22.37 10.86
C TRP A 200 3.13 22.33 12.38
N GLY A 201 3.09 23.50 13.03
CA GLY A 201 2.91 23.58 14.48
C GLY A 201 1.63 22.86 14.90
N GLN A 202 0.53 23.08 14.18
CA GLN A 202 -0.73 22.38 14.42
C GLN A 202 -0.64 20.88 14.08
N LEU A 203 0.00 20.48 12.98
CA LEU A 203 0.07 19.07 12.56
C LEU A 203 1.02 18.21 13.40
N LEU A 204 2.22 18.72 13.70
CA LEU A 204 3.28 17.95 14.36
C LEU A 204 3.22 18.03 15.89
N LEU A 205 2.54 19.04 16.45
CA LEU A 205 2.47 19.28 17.89
C LEU A 205 1.08 19.05 18.48
N VAL A 206 0.08 18.70 17.67
CA VAL A 206 -1.22 18.25 18.19
C VAL A 206 -1.27 16.71 18.18
N PRO A 207 -1.64 16.07 19.30
CA PRO A 207 -1.84 14.62 19.37
C PRO A 207 -2.75 14.10 18.25
N GLY A 208 -2.27 13.10 17.50
CA GLY A 208 -2.95 12.54 16.34
C GLY A 208 -1.97 11.88 15.36
N PHE A 209 -2.42 11.64 14.13
CA PHE A 209 -1.67 10.92 13.08
C PHE A 209 -0.34 11.55 12.64
N HIS A 210 -0.10 12.82 12.94
CA HIS A 210 1.13 13.51 12.55
C HIS A 210 1.98 13.93 13.75
N TYR A 211 1.58 13.56 14.96
CA TYR A 211 2.25 13.99 16.17
C TYR A 211 3.70 13.48 16.27
N LEU A 212 4.64 14.41 16.46
CA LEU A 212 6.07 14.14 16.61
C LEU A 212 6.49 13.92 18.07
N GLY A 213 5.78 14.52 19.02
CA GLY A 213 6.20 14.62 20.42
C GLY A 213 6.98 15.90 20.71
N GLY A 214 6.50 16.69 21.68
CA GLY A 214 7.18 17.90 22.14
C GLY A 214 8.57 17.59 22.72
N ALA A 215 8.70 16.50 23.49
CA ALA A 215 9.98 16.06 24.03
C ALA A 215 10.96 15.63 22.93
N THR A 216 10.48 14.89 21.92
CA THR A 216 11.28 14.47 20.76
C THR A 216 11.78 15.67 19.96
N LEU A 217 10.93 16.66 19.70
CA LEU A 217 11.31 17.87 18.96
C LEU A 217 12.42 18.63 19.68
N VAL A 218 12.26 18.87 20.98
CA VAL A 218 13.26 19.52 21.82
C VAL A 218 14.61 18.81 21.71
N LEU A 219 14.63 17.48 21.88
CA LEU A 219 15.86 16.71 21.83
C LEU A 219 16.47 16.71 20.42
N ALA A 220 15.66 16.66 19.37
CA ALA A 220 16.13 16.65 17.98
C ALA A 220 16.84 17.96 17.59
N LEU A 221 16.34 19.12 18.04
CA LEU A 221 16.90 20.44 17.70
C LEU A 221 18.26 20.70 18.36
N VAL A 222 18.55 20.05 19.49
CA VAL A 222 19.85 20.16 20.17
C VAL A 222 20.95 19.35 19.47
N ALA A 223 20.57 18.29 18.75
CA ALA A 223 21.51 17.31 18.22
C ALA A 223 22.56 17.89 17.26
N PRO A 224 22.24 18.78 16.30
CA PRO A 224 23.23 19.36 15.39
C PRO A 224 24.36 20.11 16.12
N LEU A 225 24.06 20.73 17.27
CA LEU A 225 25.03 21.48 18.07
C LEU A 225 25.92 20.56 18.91
N LEU A 226 25.32 19.50 19.48
CA LEU A 226 26.03 18.53 20.34
C LEU A 226 26.81 17.50 19.54
N ALA A 227 26.12 16.76 18.66
CA ALA A 227 26.68 15.63 17.93
C ALA A 227 27.49 16.07 16.70
N ARG A 228 27.22 17.26 16.14
CA ARG A 228 27.89 17.81 14.96
C ARG A 228 27.84 16.84 13.78
N THR A 229 28.96 16.17 13.47
CA THR A 229 29.08 15.19 12.38
C THR A 229 28.96 13.74 12.85
N ARG A 230 28.93 13.49 14.17
CA ARG A 230 28.75 12.15 14.72
C ARG A 230 27.38 11.61 14.34
N PHE A 231 27.27 10.29 14.31
CA PHE A 231 26.01 9.57 14.11
C PHE A 231 25.24 9.96 12.84
N ALA A 232 25.93 10.50 11.82
CA ALA A 232 25.32 11.06 10.62
C ALA A 232 24.29 12.18 10.88
N THR A 233 24.44 12.91 11.98
CA THR A 233 23.57 14.02 12.38
C THR A 233 23.28 15.04 11.26
N PRO A 234 24.25 15.48 10.41
CA PRO A 234 23.96 16.42 9.33
C PRO A 234 22.96 15.89 8.30
N TYR A 235 23.02 14.58 7.98
CA TYR A 235 22.08 13.96 7.05
C TYR A 235 20.67 13.92 7.64
N PHE A 236 20.53 13.47 8.89
CA PHE A 236 19.22 13.39 9.55
C PHE A 236 18.63 14.77 9.88
N ALA A 237 19.47 15.78 10.10
CA ALA A 237 19.03 17.18 10.17
C ALA A 237 18.54 17.69 8.81
N ALA A 238 19.29 17.43 7.73
CA ALA A 238 18.86 17.80 6.38
C ALA A 238 17.55 17.10 5.98
N LEU A 239 17.39 15.81 6.29
CA LEU A 239 16.14 15.07 6.05
C LEU A 239 14.96 15.68 6.84
N SER A 240 15.17 16.01 8.12
CA SER A 240 14.15 16.66 8.97
C SER A 240 13.72 18.03 8.45
N LEU A 241 14.56 18.73 7.69
CA LEU A 241 14.23 20.01 7.06
C LEU A 241 13.62 19.82 5.66
N ALA A 242 14.18 18.90 4.88
CA ALA A 242 13.77 18.66 3.50
C ALA A 242 12.36 18.10 3.40
N ALA A 243 11.98 17.13 4.25
CA ALA A 243 10.66 16.48 4.13
C ALA A 243 9.48 17.46 4.34
N PRO A 244 9.45 18.32 5.37
CA PRO A 244 8.39 19.34 5.50
C PRO A 244 8.40 20.38 4.38
N ILE A 245 9.58 20.74 3.84
CA ILE A 245 9.69 21.62 2.66
C ILE A 245 9.09 20.95 1.42
N LEU A 246 9.28 19.66 1.24
CA LEU A 246 8.66 18.90 0.14
C LEU A 246 7.17 18.67 0.38
N ALA A 247 6.72 18.65 1.62
CA ALA A 247 5.31 18.51 1.93
C ALA A 247 4.51 19.82 1.75
N SER A 248 5.19 20.97 1.56
CA SER A 248 4.52 22.27 1.40
C SER A 248 3.77 22.39 0.07
N GLU A 249 2.71 23.20 0.06
CA GLU A 249 2.04 23.62 -1.18
C GLU A 249 2.93 24.62 -1.94
N GLY A 250 3.36 24.26 -3.16
CA GLY A 250 4.07 25.13 -4.09
C GLY A 250 5.55 24.79 -4.33
N PRO A 251 6.11 25.18 -5.50
CA PRO A 251 7.47 24.86 -5.87
C PRO A 251 8.48 25.68 -5.06
N THR A 252 9.37 24.98 -4.35
CA THR A 252 10.53 25.56 -3.66
C THR A 252 11.81 25.25 -4.45
N PRO A 253 12.97 25.89 -4.16
CA PRO A 253 14.23 25.51 -4.81
C PRO A 253 14.57 24.02 -4.67
N LEU A 254 14.13 23.38 -3.58
CA LEU A 254 14.29 21.95 -3.38
C LEU A 254 13.41 21.15 -4.36
N HIS A 255 12.16 21.58 -4.61
CA HIS A 255 11.31 20.98 -5.64
C HIS A 255 11.95 21.10 -7.02
N SER A 256 12.49 22.29 -7.37
CA SER A 256 13.18 22.51 -8.64
C SER A 256 14.45 21.67 -8.79
N ALA A 257 15.18 21.40 -7.70
CA ALA A 257 16.34 20.51 -7.74
C ALA A 257 15.92 19.05 -7.94
N LEU A 258 14.84 18.61 -7.29
CA LEU A 258 14.36 17.24 -7.38
C LEU A 258 13.54 16.96 -8.64
N SER A 259 13.02 17.98 -9.34
CA SER A 259 12.34 17.79 -10.62
C SER A 259 13.24 17.24 -11.73
N LEU A 260 14.56 17.37 -11.56
CA LEU A 260 15.56 16.71 -12.43
C LEU A 260 15.57 15.19 -12.28
N LEU A 261 14.99 14.64 -11.20
CA LEU A 261 14.93 13.20 -10.98
C LEU A 261 13.79 12.57 -11.80
N PRO A 262 14.03 11.41 -12.43
CA PRO A 262 13.02 10.73 -13.22
C PRO A 262 11.73 10.46 -12.43
N GLY A 263 10.61 11.00 -12.92
CA GLY A 263 9.28 10.75 -12.36
C GLY A 263 8.88 11.62 -11.16
N PHE A 264 9.77 12.49 -10.65
CA PHE A 264 9.44 13.37 -9.52
C PHE A 264 8.20 14.21 -9.77
N GLU A 265 8.16 14.93 -10.92
CA GLU A 265 7.03 15.79 -11.30
C GLU A 265 5.72 15.04 -11.54
N ARG A 266 5.78 13.72 -11.78
CA ARG A 266 4.59 12.88 -11.97
C ARG A 266 4.06 12.31 -10.66
N LEU A 267 4.96 11.98 -9.72
CA LEU A 267 4.60 11.29 -8.49
C LEU A 267 4.42 12.23 -7.30
N HIS A 268 5.30 13.20 -7.12
CA HIS A 268 5.32 14.00 -5.90
C HIS A 268 4.11 14.96 -5.76
N PRO A 269 3.74 15.76 -6.79
CA PRO A 269 2.66 16.75 -6.66
C PRO A 269 1.28 16.17 -6.33
N GLN A 270 1.04 14.90 -6.66
CA GLN A 270 -0.23 14.20 -6.41
C GLN A 270 -0.72 14.29 -4.95
N SER A 271 0.21 14.18 -4.00
CA SER A 271 -0.06 14.25 -2.58
C SER A 271 1.27 14.42 -1.87
N SER A 272 1.78 15.65 -1.93
CA SER A 272 3.11 16.04 -1.45
C SER A 272 3.29 15.70 0.04
N GLY A 273 2.23 15.86 0.85
CA GLY A 273 2.20 15.54 2.28
C GLY A 273 2.61 14.10 2.63
N ARG A 274 2.52 13.16 1.69
CA ARG A 274 2.95 11.76 1.92
C ARG A 274 4.45 11.64 2.19
N VAL A 275 5.28 12.59 1.76
CA VAL A 275 6.73 12.61 2.05
C VAL A 275 7.03 12.64 3.55
N LEU A 276 6.08 13.06 4.39
CA LEU A 276 6.22 13.01 5.85
C LEU A 276 6.42 11.59 6.39
N MET A 277 6.10 10.54 5.63
CA MET A 277 6.39 9.17 6.05
C MET A 277 7.89 8.93 6.31
N VAL A 278 8.76 9.65 5.60
CA VAL A 278 10.22 9.56 5.81
C VAL A 278 10.76 10.59 6.81
N PHE A 279 9.96 11.60 7.17
CA PHE A 279 10.36 12.69 8.08
C PHE A 279 10.77 12.15 9.45
N TYR A 280 9.95 11.32 10.07
CA TYR A 280 10.11 10.88 11.48
C TYR A 280 11.41 10.09 11.76
N LEU A 281 12.06 9.59 10.71
CA LEU A 281 13.37 8.94 10.82
C LEU A 281 14.44 9.92 11.36
N GLY A 282 14.42 11.16 10.87
CA GLY A 282 15.38 12.19 11.21
C GLY A 282 15.31 12.61 12.68
N PRO A 283 14.18 13.16 13.15
CA PRO A 283 14.03 13.62 14.53
C PRO A 283 14.27 12.52 15.56
N ALA A 284 13.84 11.28 15.32
CA ALA A 284 14.07 10.17 16.22
C ALA A 284 15.57 9.88 16.44
N LEU A 285 16.35 9.82 15.35
CA LEU A 285 17.81 9.62 15.43
C LEU A 285 18.53 10.83 16.03
N LEU A 286 18.07 12.05 15.73
CA LEU A 286 18.60 13.27 16.34
C LEU A 286 18.35 13.29 17.86
N ALA A 287 17.16 12.92 18.31
CA ALA A 287 16.84 12.85 19.74
C ALA A 287 17.76 11.85 20.47
N GLY A 288 17.98 10.66 19.89
CA GLY A 288 18.93 9.68 20.42
C GLY A 288 20.39 10.14 20.41
N ALA A 289 20.78 10.90 19.38
CA ALA A 289 22.11 11.52 19.27
C ALA A 289 22.35 12.55 20.38
N THR A 290 21.34 13.36 20.72
CA THR A 290 21.38 14.29 21.85
C THR A 290 21.66 13.55 23.13
N LEU A 291 20.85 12.56 23.51
CA LEU A 291 21.04 11.80 24.75
C LEU A 291 22.44 11.16 24.83
N SER A 292 22.92 10.61 23.71
CA SER A 292 24.26 10.01 23.64
C SER A 292 25.41 11.00 23.82
N CYS A 293 25.23 12.28 23.46
CA CYS A 293 26.28 13.30 23.55
C CYS A 293 26.21 14.15 24.82
N LEU A 294 25.07 14.20 25.51
CA LEU A 294 24.86 15.09 26.65
C LEU A 294 25.93 14.91 27.73
N TRP A 295 26.30 13.66 28.01
CA TRP A 295 27.25 13.31 29.06
C TRP A 295 28.69 13.73 28.77
N GLU A 296 29.06 13.81 27.50
CA GLU A 296 30.44 14.11 27.11
C GLU A 296 30.76 15.61 27.20
N ARG A 297 29.74 16.48 27.18
CA ARG A 297 29.90 17.93 27.08
C ARG A 297 29.77 18.67 28.43
N GLY A 298 29.36 17.97 29.50
CA GLY A 298 29.27 18.50 30.86
C GLY A 298 28.46 19.82 30.95
N ARG A 299 28.90 20.76 31.80
CA ARG A 299 28.21 22.05 32.00
C ARG A 299 28.07 22.90 30.72
N LYS A 300 28.91 22.70 29.70
CA LYS A 300 28.76 23.41 28.40
C LYS A 300 27.49 22.99 27.65
N ALA A 301 26.92 21.81 27.97
CA ALA A 301 25.62 21.39 27.46
C ALA A 301 24.45 22.11 28.14
N ALA A 302 24.61 22.69 29.34
CA ALA A 302 23.55 23.40 30.03
C ALA A 302 23.13 24.69 29.29
N PHE A 303 24.09 25.40 28.67
CA PHE A 303 23.79 26.56 27.81
C PHE A 303 22.98 26.17 26.55
N LEU A 304 23.09 24.92 26.11
CA LEU A 304 22.33 24.41 24.97
C LEU A 304 20.88 24.07 25.33
N ALA A 305 20.49 24.08 26.61
CA ALA A 305 19.10 23.98 27.06
C ALA A 305 18.30 25.28 26.82
N LEU A 306 18.98 26.41 26.56
CA LEU A 306 18.31 27.67 26.20
C LEU A 306 17.57 27.58 24.86
N LEU A 307 18.10 26.82 23.89
CA LEU A 307 17.47 26.62 22.58
C LEU A 307 16.15 25.83 22.69
N PRO A 308 16.11 24.67 23.37
CA PRO A 308 14.87 24.02 23.78
C PRO A 308 13.90 24.93 24.53
N GLY A 309 14.40 25.77 25.43
CA GLY A 309 13.59 26.75 26.16
C GLY A 309 12.91 27.76 25.23
N LEU A 310 13.62 28.27 24.22
CA LEU A 310 13.06 29.16 23.19
C LEU A 310 12.03 28.46 22.32
N VAL A 311 12.25 27.21 21.95
CA VAL A 311 11.29 26.40 21.19
C VAL A 311 10.04 26.12 22.02
N THR A 312 10.21 25.76 23.30
CA THR A 312 9.11 25.57 24.26
C THR A 312 8.30 26.85 24.44
N LEU A 313 8.97 28.01 24.52
CA LEU A 313 8.32 29.33 24.59
C LEU A 313 7.61 29.70 23.28
N TRP A 314 8.18 29.36 22.12
CA TRP A 314 7.51 29.54 20.83
C TRP A 314 6.25 28.68 20.74
N MET A 315 6.32 27.41 21.13
CA MET A 315 5.18 26.49 21.18
C MET A 315 4.07 27.01 22.09
N ALA A 316 4.41 27.52 23.27
CA ALA A 316 3.46 28.11 24.22
C ALA A 316 2.70 29.32 23.64
N ASN A 317 3.31 30.07 22.72
CA ASN A 317 2.72 31.26 22.12
C ASN A 317 1.98 30.99 20.79
N THR A 318 2.14 29.80 20.20
CA THR A 318 1.57 29.47 18.88
C THR A 318 0.42 28.47 18.93
N LEU A 319 0.33 27.64 19.97
CA LEU A 319 -0.71 26.62 20.09
C LEU A 319 -1.92 27.14 20.87
N PRO A 320 -3.17 26.96 20.37
CA PRO A 320 -4.36 27.23 21.15
C PRO A 320 -4.44 26.31 22.39
N THR A 321 -4.96 26.86 23.48
CA THR A 321 -4.96 26.24 24.81
C THR A 321 -5.96 25.08 24.94
N PRO A 322 -5.65 24.04 25.74
CA PRO A 322 -4.35 23.74 26.35
C PRO A 322 -3.46 22.90 25.40
N PRO A 323 -2.17 23.21 25.22
CA PRO A 323 -1.31 22.37 24.40
C PRO A 323 -0.76 21.18 25.21
N THR A 324 -1.25 19.99 24.89
CA THR A 324 -0.71 18.68 25.30
C THR A 324 0.81 18.47 25.11
N PRO A 325 1.53 19.03 24.10
CA PRO A 325 2.98 18.81 23.94
C PRO A 325 3.88 19.66 24.86
N LEU A 326 3.33 20.72 25.50
CA LEU A 326 4.15 21.73 26.17
C LEU A 326 4.81 21.19 27.45
N LEU A 327 4.05 20.47 28.26
CA LEU A 327 4.56 19.88 29.50
C LEU A 327 5.71 18.88 29.24
N PRO A 328 5.58 17.91 28.30
CA PRO A 328 6.69 17.05 27.91
C PRO A 328 7.92 17.81 27.40
N ALA A 329 7.74 18.87 26.60
CA ALA A 329 8.85 19.70 26.12
C ALA A 329 9.57 20.42 27.28
N MET A 330 8.82 20.95 28.25
CA MET A 330 9.38 21.57 29.46
C MET A 330 10.15 20.55 30.31
N LEU A 331 9.57 19.37 30.54
CA LEU A 331 10.22 18.29 31.30
C LEU A 331 11.50 17.81 30.61
N ALA A 332 11.47 17.61 29.29
CA ALA A 332 12.65 17.23 28.52
C ALA A 332 13.75 18.30 28.60
N THR A 333 13.37 19.59 28.48
CA THR A 333 14.31 20.72 28.62
C THR A 333 14.96 20.75 30.01
N GLY A 334 14.16 20.59 31.07
CA GLY A 334 14.65 20.54 32.45
C GLY A 334 15.57 19.34 32.70
N LEU A 335 15.21 18.17 32.17
CA LEU A 335 16.03 16.96 32.29
C LEU A 335 17.34 17.06 31.49
N VAL A 336 17.35 17.71 30.32
CA VAL A 336 18.59 18.00 29.57
C VAL A 336 19.53 18.89 30.38
N ALA A 337 19.00 19.93 31.03
CA ALA A 337 19.78 20.77 31.94
C ALA A 337 20.29 19.97 33.15
N ALA A 338 19.44 19.12 33.75
CA ALA A 338 19.83 18.25 34.86
C ALA A 338 20.94 17.27 34.47
N CYS A 339 20.89 16.69 33.26
CA CYS A 339 21.95 15.82 32.74
C CYS A 339 23.30 16.54 32.67
N ALA A 340 23.30 17.82 32.30
CA ALA A 340 24.51 18.63 32.24
C ALA A 340 25.08 19.00 33.62
N LEU A 341 24.23 19.06 34.65
CA LEU A 341 24.58 19.50 36.01
C LEU A 341 24.87 18.33 36.97
N LEU A 342 24.25 17.15 36.76
CA LEU A 342 24.29 15.99 37.66
C LEU A 342 24.79 14.73 36.95
N PRO A 343 26.07 14.69 36.50
CA PRO A 343 26.60 13.56 35.73
C PRO A 343 26.62 12.23 36.51
N SER A 344 26.63 12.27 37.84
CA SER A 344 26.54 11.09 38.71
C SER A 344 25.19 10.38 38.63
N GLN A 345 24.13 11.07 38.19
CA GLN A 345 22.76 10.53 38.09
C GLN A 345 22.41 10.05 36.68
N ARG A 346 23.41 9.72 35.86
CA ARG A 346 23.27 9.38 34.43
C ARG A 346 22.18 8.35 34.13
N ALA A 347 22.15 7.24 34.86
CA ALA A 347 21.21 6.16 34.61
C ALA A 347 19.75 6.60 34.89
N LEU A 348 19.53 7.27 36.03
CA LEU A 348 18.23 7.78 36.43
C LEU A 348 17.71 8.82 35.41
N LEU A 349 18.53 9.82 35.08
CA LEU A 349 18.13 10.91 34.17
C LEU A 349 17.87 10.42 32.74
N SER A 350 18.67 9.46 32.25
CA SER A 350 18.42 8.83 30.94
C SER A 350 17.09 8.06 30.93
N THR A 351 16.79 7.36 32.03
CA THR A 351 15.52 6.63 32.19
C THR A 351 14.33 7.57 32.26
N LEU A 352 14.45 8.67 33.01
CA LEU A 352 13.41 9.70 33.09
C LEU A 352 13.15 10.34 31.71
N LEU A 353 14.20 10.66 30.94
CA LEU A 353 14.03 11.17 29.58
C LEU A 353 13.31 10.18 28.66
N LEU A 354 13.66 8.89 28.74
CA LEU A 354 12.96 7.83 27.99
C LEU A 354 11.48 7.76 28.37
N LEU A 355 11.17 7.79 29.66
CA LEU A 355 9.80 7.75 30.17
C LEU A 355 9.00 9.00 29.75
N VAL A 356 9.62 10.18 29.76
CA VAL A 356 8.98 11.41 29.27
C VAL A 356 8.65 11.31 27.78
N VAL A 357 9.59 10.87 26.94
CA VAL A 357 9.34 10.68 25.50
C VAL A 357 8.24 9.64 25.26
N TRP A 358 8.27 8.52 25.98
CA TRP A 358 7.23 7.50 25.86
C TRP A 358 5.86 8.00 26.31
N ALA A 359 5.78 8.68 27.45
CA ALA A 359 4.54 9.24 27.98
C ALA A 359 3.99 10.41 27.15
N ASP A 360 4.85 11.16 26.46
CA ASP A 360 4.47 12.20 25.50
C ASP A 360 3.77 11.58 24.27
N LEU A 361 4.32 10.48 23.77
CA LEU A 361 3.88 9.85 22.53
C LEU A 361 2.67 8.91 22.70
N LEU A 362 2.52 8.29 23.87
CA LEU A 362 1.45 7.31 24.14
C LEU A 362 0.02 7.87 23.92
N PRO A 363 -0.33 9.07 24.42
CA PRO A 363 -1.67 9.64 24.24
C PRO A 363 -1.99 10.00 22.79
N ALA A 364 -0.98 10.30 21.96
CA ALA A 364 -1.21 10.72 20.58
C ALA A 364 -1.76 9.62 19.69
N GLY A 365 -1.34 8.38 19.93
CA GLY A 365 -1.92 7.21 19.27
C GLY A 365 -3.35 6.93 19.70
N GLN A 366 -3.68 7.17 20.97
CA GLN A 366 -5.02 6.95 21.53
C GLN A 366 -6.00 8.05 21.09
N ALA A 367 -5.55 9.31 21.01
CA ALA A 367 -6.37 10.44 20.61
C ALA A 367 -6.92 10.34 19.17
N ALA A 368 -6.32 9.50 18.32
CA ALA A 368 -6.80 9.23 16.96
C ALA A 368 -7.97 8.22 16.90
N ILE A 369 -8.31 7.55 18.01
CA ILE A 369 -9.31 6.48 18.10
C ILE A 369 -10.47 6.93 19.00
N VAL A 370 -11.70 6.86 18.51
CA VAL A 370 -12.91 7.28 19.25
C VAL A 370 -13.80 6.08 19.60
N GLU A 371 -14.33 6.07 20.82
CA GLU A 371 -15.36 5.13 21.28
C GLU A 371 -16.76 5.74 21.13
N GLY A 372 -17.59 5.18 20.24
CA GLY A 372 -19.06 5.40 20.18
C GLY A 372 -19.55 6.78 19.70
N GLY A 373 -20.28 6.82 18.58
CA GLY A 373 -21.08 8.00 18.18
C GLY A 373 -21.03 8.36 16.69
N ALA A 374 -22.16 8.84 16.14
CA ALA A 374 -22.32 9.33 14.77
C ALA A 374 -21.87 10.79 14.68
N VAL A 375 -20.96 11.13 13.76
CA VAL A 375 -20.54 12.52 13.50
C VAL A 375 -20.08 12.69 12.04
N GLU A 376 -20.44 13.83 11.46
CA GLU A 376 -20.07 14.31 10.11
C GLU A 376 -18.58 14.70 10.01
N GLY A 377 -17.94 14.31 8.89
CA GLY A 377 -16.70 14.94 8.41
C GLY A 377 -15.38 14.39 8.97
N ALA A 378 -14.57 13.84 8.05
CA ALA A 378 -13.13 13.53 8.14
C ALA A 378 -12.64 12.57 9.25
N TYR A 379 -12.50 11.29 8.86
CA TYR A 379 -11.50 10.30 9.31
C TYR A 379 -11.26 10.13 10.83
N GLN A 380 -12.31 9.94 11.63
CA GLN A 380 -12.12 9.41 12.99
C GLN A 380 -12.20 7.88 13.01
N LEU A 381 -11.19 7.22 13.58
CA LEU A 381 -11.15 5.76 13.67
C LEU A 381 -12.14 5.28 14.73
N ARG A 382 -13.04 4.37 14.32
CA ARG A 382 -13.97 3.69 15.23
C ARG A 382 -13.38 2.36 15.68
N ARG A 383 -13.55 2.04 16.95
CA ARG A 383 -13.28 0.70 17.46
C ARG A 383 -14.34 -0.27 16.94
N VAL A 384 -13.90 -1.35 16.30
CA VAL A 384 -14.77 -2.36 15.70
C VAL A 384 -14.40 -3.74 16.25
N ASP A 385 -15.40 -4.55 16.60
CA ASP A 385 -15.20 -5.99 16.82
C ASP A 385 -15.01 -6.66 15.46
N LEU A 386 -13.78 -7.10 15.17
CA LEU A 386 -13.45 -7.70 13.86
C LEU A 386 -14.24 -8.98 13.60
N ALA A 387 -14.55 -9.78 14.62
CA ALA A 387 -15.29 -11.03 14.43
C ALA A 387 -16.75 -10.75 14.06
N ALA A 388 -17.39 -9.80 14.75
CA ALA A 388 -18.76 -9.38 14.43
C ALA A 388 -18.83 -8.65 13.08
N TYR A 389 -17.85 -7.78 12.79
CA TYR A 389 -17.83 -6.96 11.58
C TYR A 389 -17.57 -7.75 10.29
N TYR A 390 -16.87 -8.89 10.38
CA TYR A 390 -16.67 -9.82 9.26
C TYR A 390 -17.57 -11.06 9.34
N ALA A 391 -18.57 -11.08 10.24
CA ALA A 391 -19.52 -12.17 10.29
C ALA A 391 -20.37 -12.18 9.01
N PRO A 392 -20.60 -13.36 8.40
CA PRO A 392 -21.37 -13.45 7.17
C PRO A 392 -22.83 -13.06 7.40
N THR A 393 -23.30 -12.07 6.65
CA THR A 393 -24.69 -11.59 6.65
C THR A 393 -25.56 -12.43 5.71
N GLY A 394 -26.86 -12.10 5.60
CA GLY A 394 -27.73 -12.66 4.57
C GLY A 394 -27.19 -12.53 3.14
N ALA A 395 -26.43 -11.46 2.86
CA ALA A 395 -25.79 -11.22 1.57
C ALA A 395 -24.79 -12.31 1.19
N VAL A 396 -24.20 -12.98 2.18
CA VAL A 396 -23.27 -14.10 1.97
C VAL A 396 -23.99 -15.44 2.07
N ARG A 397 -24.81 -15.61 3.10
CA ARG A 397 -25.45 -16.90 3.42
C ARG A 397 -26.42 -17.33 2.33
N PHE A 398 -27.24 -16.41 1.82
CA PHE A 398 -28.25 -16.76 0.83
C PHE A 398 -27.65 -17.17 -0.52
N PRO A 399 -26.80 -16.36 -1.19
CA PRO A 399 -26.27 -16.77 -2.49
C PRO A 399 -25.49 -18.09 -2.44
N ARG A 400 -24.71 -18.33 -1.37
CA ARG A 400 -24.01 -19.61 -1.14
C ARG A 400 -24.94 -20.82 -0.97
N SER A 401 -26.18 -20.61 -0.55
CA SER A 401 -27.18 -21.67 -0.44
C SER A 401 -27.82 -22.04 -1.78
N GLN A 402 -27.68 -21.19 -2.80
CA GLN A 402 -28.31 -21.35 -4.11
C GLN A 402 -27.44 -22.11 -5.13
N GLY A 403 -26.14 -22.24 -4.88
CA GLY A 403 -25.21 -22.87 -5.80
C GLY A 403 -23.77 -22.58 -5.43
N ARG A 404 -22.86 -22.90 -6.34
CA ARG A 404 -21.44 -22.60 -6.12
C ARG A 404 -21.15 -21.12 -6.42
N PRO A 405 -20.35 -20.41 -5.61
CA PRO A 405 -20.09 -18.98 -5.81
C PRO A 405 -19.53 -18.62 -7.19
N GLU A 406 -18.84 -19.54 -7.86
CA GLU A 406 -18.30 -19.34 -9.20
C GLU A 406 -19.35 -19.28 -10.33
N GLU A 407 -20.59 -19.73 -10.07
CA GLU A 407 -21.66 -19.79 -11.07
C GLU A 407 -22.38 -18.45 -11.28
N PHE A 408 -22.20 -17.50 -10.36
CA PHE A 408 -22.85 -16.18 -10.41
C PHE A 408 -21.90 -15.07 -9.96
N ARG A 409 -22.26 -13.83 -10.31
CA ARG A 409 -21.73 -12.62 -9.69
C ARG A 409 -22.83 -11.85 -8.97
N TYR A 410 -22.41 -10.95 -8.10
CA TYR A 410 -23.29 -9.99 -7.45
C TYR A 410 -22.64 -8.61 -7.41
N PHE A 411 -23.40 -7.62 -6.95
CA PHE A 411 -22.85 -6.39 -6.39
C PHE A 411 -23.75 -5.86 -5.28
N GLY A 412 -23.18 -5.08 -4.37
CA GLY A 412 -23.94 -4.37 -3.34
C GLY A 412 -24.33 -2.97 -3.81
N TYR A 413 -25.55 -2.53 -3.56
CA TYR A 413 -26.06 -1.24 -4.02
C TYR A 413 -26.75 -0.46 -2.90
N ALA A 414 -26.26 0.75 -2.62
CA ALA A 414 -26.89 1.64 -1.65
C ALA A 414 -26.61 3.12 -1.93
N GLN A 415 -27.24 3.68 -2.97
CA GLN A 415 -27.01 5.05 -3.43
C GLN A 415 -27.05 6.13 -2.31
N HIS A 416 -27.93 5.97 -1.30
CA HIS A 416 -28.09 6.92 -0.20
C HIS A 416 -28.11 6.25 1.17
N VAL A 417 -26.95 5.84 1.66
CA VAL A 417 -26.81 5.64 3.10
C VAL A 417 -26.69 7.04 3.71
N SER A 418 -27.69 7.52 4.46
CA SER A 418 -27.67 8.77 5.24
C SER A 418 -27.73 10.14 4.53
N GLY A 419 -28.23 10.26 3.28
CA GLY A 419 -28.60 11.57 2.71
C GLY A 419 -27.46 12.56 2.38
N VAL A 420 -26.21 12.10 2.29
CA VAL A 420 -25.03 12.90 1.90
C VAL A 420 -24.52 12.41 0.54
N PRO A 421 -24.11 13.28 -0.40
CA PRO A 421 -23.70 12.93 -1.77
C PRO A 421 -22.32 12.24 -1.87
N PHE A 422 -21.97 11.38 -0.92
CA PHE A 422 -20.74 10.58 -0.97
C PHE A 422 -21.04 9.16 -1.47
N PRO A 423 -20.20 8.57 -2.35
CA PRO A 423 -20.34 7.17 -2.76
C PRO A 423 -20.43 6.25 -1.54
N TYR A 424 -21.43 5.36 -1.53
CA TYR A 424 -21.65 4.45 -0.39
C TYR A 424 -20.49 3.49 -0.19
N THR A 425 -19.76 3.16 -1.26
CA THR A 425 -18.51 2.40 -1.21
C THR A 425 -17.48 3.06 -0.28
N LEU A 426 -17.47 4.38 -0.12
CA LEU A 426 -16.55 5.03 0.82
C LEU A 426 -16.97 4.95 2.31
N ARG A 427 -18.14 4.37 2.62
CA ARG A 427 -18.69 4.24 3.98
C ARG A 427 -18.41 2.88 4.61
N TRP A 428 -17.20 2.36 4.43
CA TRP A 428 -16.78 1.04 4.92
C TRP A 428 -17.02 0.82 6.42
N ALA A 429 -16.97 1.84 7.28
CA ALA A 429 -17.22 1.72 8.71
C ALA A 429 -18.71 1.66 9.11
N ASP A 430 -19.63 1.91 8.17
CA ASP A 430 -21.07 1.80 8.39
C ASP A 430 -21.51 0.34 8.31
N ALA A 431 -22.25 -0.14 9.31
CA ALA A 431 -22.65 -1.55 9.39
C ALA A 431 -23.63 -1.94 8.29
N GLY A 432 -24.53 -1.03 7.88
CA GLY A 432 -25.48 -1.26 6.79
C GLY A 432 -24.76 -1.41 5.46
N THR A 433 -23.79 -0.54 5.18
CA THR A 433 -22.92 -0.60 4.01
C THR A 433 -22.06 -1.86 4.01
N ALA A 434 -21.41 -2.18 5.14
CA ALA A 434 -20.56 -3.36 5.26
C ALA A 434 -21.35 -4.68 5.05
N ALA A 435 -22.63 -4.70 5.42
CA ALA A 435 -23.52 -5.85 5.23
C ALA A 435 -23.79 -6.16 3.75
N LEU A 436 -23.58 -5.21 2.84
CA LEU A 436 -23.74 -5.37 1.39
C LEU A 436 -22.53 -6.07 0.73
N GLU A 437 -21.49 -6.39 1.50
CA GLU A 437 -20.26 -7.02 1.01
C GLU A 437 -19.51 -6.23 -0.09
N VAL A 438 -19.58 -4.89 -0.02
CA VAL A 438 -18.87 -3.96 -0.92
C VAL A 438 -17.41 -3.74 -0.51
N ASN A 439 -16.62 -2.96 -1.27
CA ASN A 439 -15.21 -2.61 -0.97
C ASN A 439 -14.28 -3.84 -0.89
N ASN A 440 -14.37 -4.72 -1.88
CA ASN A 440 -13.58 -5.95 -1.97
C ASN A 440 -13.82 -6.94 -0.82
N ARG A 441 -14.87 -6.76 0.00
CA ARG A 441 -15.21 -7.68 1.11
C ARG A 441 -15.61 -9.06 0.62
N ALA A 442 -16.21 -9.12 -0.57
CA ALA A 442 -16.49 -10.35 -1.33
C ALA A 442 -15.33 -11.36 -1.33
N MET A 443 -14.08 -10.86 -1.36
CA MET A 443 -12.88 -11.71 -1.36
C MET A 443 -12.76 -12.57 -0.09
N LEU A 444 -13.24 -12.07 1.05
CA LEU A 444 -13.19 -12.79 2.33
C LEU A 444 -14.30 -13.83 2.43
N SER A 445 -15.46 -13.55 1.81
CA SER A 445 -16.61 -14.44 1.75
C SER A 445 -16.59 -15.38 0.55
N GLY A 446 -15.56 -15.28 -0.31
CA GLY A 446 -15.42 -16.10 -1.53
C GLY A 446 -16.55 -15.87 -2.54
N LEU A 447 -17.16 -14.69 -2.52
CA LEU A 447 -18.15 -14.27 -3.52
C LEU A 447 -17.46 -13.47 -4.64
N HIS A 448 -18.09 -13.43 -5.81
CA HIS A 448 -17.57 -12.72 -6.98
C HIS A 448 -18.33 -11.40 -7.19
N ASP A 449 -17.71 -10.30 -6.78
CA ASP A 449 -18.20 -8.93 -6.97
C ASP A 449 -17.75 -8.36 -8.33
N ILE A 450 -18.61 -7.56 -8.97
CA ILE A 450 -18.26 -6.78 -10.16
C ILE A 450 -17.82 -5.34 -9.82
N GLN A 451 -17.98 -4.93 -8.57
CA GLN A 451 -17.54 -3.64 -8.05
C GLN A 451 -16.21 -3.76 -7.28
N GLY A 452 -15.66 -2.61 -6.89
CA GLY A 452 -14.53 -2.59 -5.96
C GLY A 452 -13.73 -1.31 -5.96
N TYR A 453 -12.82 -1.24 -4.98
CA TYR A 453 -11.78 -0.22 -4.90
C TYR A 453 -10.45 -0.83 -5.34
N ASN A 454 -9.87 -0.33 -6.44
CA ASN A 454 -8.52 -0.70 -6.85
C ASN A 454 -7.87 0.49 -7.58
N PRO A 455 -6.67 0.94 -7.16
CA PRO A 455 -6.03 2.10 -7.78
C PRO A 455 -5.56 1.88 -9.22
N ILE A 456 -5.62 0.64 -9.74
CA ILE A 456 -5.31 0.30 -11.13
C ILE A 456 -6.28 -0.77 -11.66
N HIS A 457 -7.13 -0.40 -12.60
CA HIS A 457 -8.06 -1.33 -13.27
C HIS A 457 -7.57 -1.69 -14.67
N VAL A 458 -7.94 -2.85 -15.19
CA VAL A 458 -7.72 -3.15 -16.61
C VAL A 458 -8.56 -2.16 -17.43
N ALA A 459 -7.95 -1.44 -18.38
CA ALA A 459 -8.60 -0.32 -19.07
C ALA A 459 -9.95 -0.70 -19.73
N ARG A 460 -10.01 -1.87 -20.38
CA ARG A 460 -11.24 -2.37 -21.02
C ARG A 460 -12.39 -2.62 -20.02
N TYR A 461 -12.07 -2.91 -18.76
CA TYR A 461 -13.10 -3.06 -17.73
C TYR A 461 -13.70 -1.71 -17.37
N ASP A 462 -12.86 -0.67 -17.20
CA ASP A 462 -13.33 0.70 -16.98
C ASP A 462 -14.13 1.23 -18.16
N GLU A 463 -13.69 0.97 -19.40
CA GLU A 463 -14.43 1.34 -20.61
C GLU A 463 -15.80 0.64 -20.67
N TYR A 464 -15.86 -0.64 -20.28
CA TYR A 464 -17.11 -1.40 -20.20
C TYR A 464 -18.05 -0.85 -19.13
N VAL A 465 -17.54 -0.60 -17.91
CA VAL A 465 -18.31 -0.05 -16.79
C VAL A 465 -18.76 1.39 -17.09
N ALA A 466 -17.96 2.18 -17.81
CA ALA A 466 -18.34 3.51 -18.26
C ALA A 466 -19.48 3.45 -19.29
N ALA A 467 -19.45 2.49 -20.22
CA ALA A 467 -20.54 2.26 -21.15
C ALA A 467 -21.81 1.76 -20.44
N LEU A 468 -21.66 0.90 -19.43
CA LEU A 468 -22.76 0.39 -18.60
C LEU A 468 -23.47 1.55 -17.89
N ASN A 469 -22.73 2.47 -17.27
CA ASN A 469 -23.29 3.59 -16.51
C ASN A 469 -23.56 4.84 -17.37
N GLY A 470 -23.16 4.85 -18.64
CA GLY A 470 -23.27 5.99 -19.54
C GLY A 470 -22.29 7.14 -19.28
N HIS A 471 -21.35 6.99 -18.35
CA HIS A 471 -20.34 8.00 -18.03
C HIS A 471 -19.05 7.37 -17.43
N PRO A 472 -17.86 7.98 -17.63
CA PRO A 472 -16.63 7.56 -16.97
C PRO A 472 -16.67 7.75 -15.46
N GLN A 473 -15.89 6.95 -14.73
CA GLN A 473 -15.82 6.99 -13.27
C GLN A 473 -14.46 7.47 -12.74
N ASP A 474 -14.40 7.68 -11.42
CA ASP A 474 -13.14 7.87 -10.73
C ASP A 474 -12.25 6.62 -10.92
N TYR A 475 -10.97 6.84 -11.21
CA TYR A 475 -10.04 5.77 -11.57
C TYR A 475 -9.79 4.74 -10.45
N HIS A 476 -10.19 5.04 -9.21
CA HIS A 476 -10.08 4.12 -8.08
C HIS A 476 -11.25 3.15 -7.95
N HIS A 477 -12.38 3.42 -8.62
CA HIS A 477 -13.66 2.76 -8.35
C HIS A 477 -14.29 2.23 -9.64
N ALA A 478 -14.93 1.07 -9.53
CA ALA A 478 -15.77 0.50 -10.58
C ALA A 478 -17.16 0.26 -10.00
N ASP A 479 -17.89 1.32 -9.75
CA ASP A 479 -19.19 1.29 -9.08
C ASP A 479 -20.34 1.13 -10.10
N ILE A 480 -21.52 0.73 -9.63
CA ILE A 480 -22.74 0.68 -10.46
C ILE A 480 -23.67 1.78 -9.97
N PHE A 481 -24.09 2.64 -10.90
CA PHE A 481 -24.99 3.75 -10.67
C PHE A 481 -26.40 3.44 -11.15
N GLU A 482 -27.34 4.34 -10.84
CA GLU A 482 -28.78 4.15 -11.13
C GLU A 482 -29.03 3.91 -12.63
N GLU A 483 -28.31 4.63 -13.50
CA GLU A 483 -28.39 4.50 -14.95
C GLU A 483 -27.98 3.08 -15.41
N GLY A 484 -26.99 2.50 -14.74
CA GLY A 484 -26.44 1.19 -15.04
C GLY A 484 -27.35 0.01 -14.69
N LEU A 485 -28.30 0.21 -13.76
CA LEU A 485 -29.21 -0.83 -13.29
C LEU A 485 -30.14 -1.37 -14.38
N SER A 486 -30.36 -0.62 -15.45
CA SER A 486 -31.22 -1.03 -16.57
C SER A 486 -30.45 -1.49 -17.80
N SER A 487 -29.12 -1.51 -17.73
CA SER A 487 -28.25 -1.82 -18.86
C SER A 487 -28.14 -3.32 -19.09
N THR A 488 -28.31 -3.75 -20.34
CA THR A 488 -28.05 -5.14 -20.77
C THR A 488 -26.60 -5.58 -20.54
N LEU A 489 -25.67 -4.60 -20.43
CA LEU A 489 -24.27 -4.87 -20.10
C LEU A 489 -24.10 -5.49 -18.71
N LEU A 490 -25.05 -5.27 -17.80
CA LEU A 490 -25.06 -5.91 -16.48
C LEU A 490 -25.29 -7.43 -16.60
N ASP A 491 -26.19 -7.84 -17.51
CA ASP A 491 -26.56 -9.24 -17.73
C ASP A 491 -25.37 -10.06 -18.25
N LEU A 492 -24.56 -9.47 -19.15
CA LEU A 492 -23.36 -10.10 -19.71
C LEU A 492 -22.28 -10.38 -18.65
N LEU A 493 -22.26 -9.63 -17.55
CA LEU A 493 -21.30 -9.84 -16.45
C LEU A 493 -21.70 -10.97 -15.51
N ASN A 494 -22.75 -11.74 -15.85
CA ASN A 494 -23.26 -12.86 -15.05
C ASN A 494 -23.72 -12.42 -13.65
N VAL A 495 -24.22 -11.17 -13.55
CA VAL A 495 -24.75 -10.63 -12.30
C VAL A 495 -26.14 -11.19 -12.06
N ARG A 496 -26.22 -12.18 -11.18
CA ARG A 496 -27.49 -12.81 -10.78
C ARG A 496 -28.12 -12.12 -9.58
N TYR A 497 -27.31 -11.61 -8.65
CA TYR A 497 -27.81 -11.05 -7.40
C TYR A 497 -27.43 -9.58 -7.23
N ILE A 498 -28.38 -8.79 -6.72
CA ILE A 498 -28.16 -7.40 -6.30
C ILE A 498 -28.47 -7.33 -4.81
N VAL A 499 -27.50 -6.93 -4.00
CA VAL A 499 -27.66 -6.85 -2.54
C VAL A 499 -27.95 -5.41 -2.16
N VAL A 500 -29.08 -5.17 -1.50
CA VAL A 500 -29.52 -3.83 -1.06
C VAL A 500 -29.79 -3.82 0.44
N PRO A 501 -29.76 -2.66 1.12
CA PRO A 501 -30.16 -2.56 2.52
C PRO A 501 -31.61 -3.02 2.73
N ALA A 502 -31.88 -3.69 3.85
CA ALA A 502 -33.25 -4.10 4.20
C ALA A 502 -34.18 -2.89 4.44
N VAL A 503 -33.64 -1.82 5.03
CA VAL A 503 -34.36 -0.56 5.26
C VAL A 503 -33.81 0.51 4.34
N THR A 504 -34.62 0.97 3.39
CA THR A 504 -34.30 2.08 2.48
C THR A 504 -35.08 3.33 2.87
N ALA A 505 -34.47 4.51 2.69
CA ALA A 505 -35.18 5.78 2.90
C ALA A 505 -36.39 5.90 1.92
N PRO A 506 -37.50 6.55 2.32
CA PRO A 506 -38.75 6.56 1.55
C PRO A 506 -38.65 7.22 0.17
N ASP A 507 -37.62 8.03 -0.07
CA ASP A 507 -37.50 8.91 -1.22
C ASP A 507 -36.62 8.38 -2.36
N GLN A 508 -36.02 7.18 -2.29
CA GLN A 508 -35.11 6.73 -3.37
C GLN A 508 -35.05 5.23 -3.72
N THR A 509 -34.95 4.98 -5.04
CA THR A 509 -34.56 3.77 -5.80
C THR A 509 -35.26 2.42 -5.56
N ALA A 510 -35.62 2.07 -4.32
CA ALA A 510 -36.16 0.75 -3.97
C ALA A 510 -37.44 0.37 -4.74
N PRO A 511 -38.44 1.26 -4.93
CA PRO A 511 -39.66 0.87 -5.64
C PRO A 511 -39.48 0.57 -7.13
N ARG A 512 -38.40 1.08 -7.76
CA ARG A 512 -38.07 0.80 -9.18
C ARG A 512 -37.25 -0.47 -9.30
N LEU A 513 -36.26 -0.66 -8.43
CA LEU A 513 -35.47 -1.90 -8.32
C LEU A 513 -36.38 -3.10 -8.05
N ASP A 514 -37.35 -2.98 -7.14
CA ASP A 514 -38.25 -4.08 -6.76
C ASP A 514 -39.20 -4.50 -7.90
N ARG A 515 -39.47 -3.60 -8.84
CA ARG A 515 -40.26 -3.90 -10.04
C ARG A 515 -39.44 -4.59 -11.13
N ALA A 516 -38.15 -4.29 -11.22
CA ALA A 516 -37.25 -4.86 -12.22
C ALA A 516 -36.63 -6.19 -11.73
N TYR A 517 -36.37 -6.31 -10.43
CA TYR A 517 -35.64 -7.39 -9.80
C TYR A 517 -36.41 -7.90 -8.57
N PRO A 518 -37.03 -9.08 -8.65
CA PRO A 518 -37.77 -9.64 -7.52
C PRO A 518 -36.84 -9.91 -6.33
N ALA A 519 -37.32 -9.60 -5.12
CA ALA A 519 -36.65 -10.00 -3.88
C ALA A 519 -36.80 -11.51 -3.67
N VAL A 520 -35.67 -12.20 -3.53
CA VAL A 520 -35.61 -13.66 -3.31
C VAL A 520 -35.15 -14.02 -1.89
N TYR A 521 -34.65 -13.04 -1.14
CA TYR A 521 -34.27 -13.18 0.26
C TYR A 521 -34.32 -11.83 0.98
N GLU A 522 -34.64 -11.86 2.26
CA GLU A 522 -34.66 -10.70 3.15
C GLU A 522 -34.33 -11.11 4.58
N ASP A 523 -33.49 -10.33 5.26
CA ASP A 523 -33.27 -10.36 6.70
C ASP A 523 -33.28 -8.94 7.28
N GLU A 524 -32.93 -8.79 8.56
CA GLU A 524 -32.93 -7.49 9.24
C GLU A 524 -31.89 -6.49 8.69
N GLN A 525 -30.89 -6.96 7.94
CA GLN A 525 -29.77 -6.13 7.46
C GLN A 525 -29.86 -5.87 5.95
N VAL A 526 -30.21 -6.90 5.16
CA VAL A 526 -30.15 -6.85 3.70
C VAL A 526 -31.34 -7.54 3.04
N ARG A 527 -31.58 -7.13 1.79
CA ARG A 527 -32.41 -7.82 0.82
C ARG A 527 -31.55 -8.26 -0.36
N VAL A 528 -31.82 -9.45 -0.89
CA VAL A 528 -31.19 -9.95 -2.12
C VAL A 528 -32.23 -9.98 -3.21
N LEU A 529 -31.96 -9.24 -4.28
CA LEU A 529 -32.77 -9.20 -5.49
C LEU A 529 -32.15 -10.11 -6.54
N GLU A 530 -32.98 -10.79 -7.34
CA GLU A 530 -32.53 -11.62 -8.45
C GLU A 530 -32.68 -10.89 -9.78
N ASN A 531 -31.64 -10.92 -10.60
CA ASN A 531 -31.68 -10.51 -12.00
C ASN A 531 -32.12 -11.69 -12.88
N PRO A 532 -33.37 -11.71 -13.40
CA PRO A 532 -33.85 -12.81 -14.23
C PRO A 532 -33.24 -12.82 -15.63
N HIS A 533 -32.56 -11.74 -16.04
CA HIS A 533 -31.96 -11.59 -17.36
C HIS A 533 -30.48 -11.98 -17.41
N ALA A 534 -29.86 -12.24 -16.26
CA ALA A 534 -28.46 -12.62 -16.13
C ALA A 534 -28.06 -13.74 -17.10
N LEU A 535 -27.00 -13.52 -17.87
CA LEU A 535 -26.42 -14.59 -18.69
C LEU A 535 -25.66 -15.59 -17.81
N PRO A 536 -25.60 -16.87 -18.20
CA PRO A 536 -24.77 -17.84 -17.52
C PRO A 536 -23.29 -17.45 -17.58
N ARG A 537 -22.48 -18.01 -16.68
CA ARG A 537 -21.03 -17.71 -16.62
C ARG A 537 -20.29 -18.08 -17.91
N ALA A 538 -20.81 -19.05 -18.66
CA ALA A 538 -20.36 -19.35 -20.01
C ALA A 538 -21.54 -19.84 -20.87
N TRP A 539 -21.51 -19.55 -22.17
CA TRP A 539 -22.51 -19.97 -23.16
C TRP A 539 -21.89 -20.17 -24.54
N ILE A 540 -22.58 -20.90 -25.42
CA ILE A 540 -22.16 -21.15 -26.80
C ILE A 540 -22.86 -20.17 -27.75
N VAL A 541 -22.13 -19.67 -28.75
CA VAL A 541 -22.68 -18.92 -29.88
C VAL A 541 -22.17 -19.48 -31.21
N HIS A 542 -23.01 -19.43 -32.24
CA HIS A 542 -22.69 -19.89 -33.60
C HIS A 542 -22.62 -18.76 -34.62
N SER A 543 -22.70 -17.52 -34.15
CA SER A 543 -22.56 -16.32 -34.97
C SER A 543 -21.59 -15.36 -34.30
N ALA A 544 -20.80 -14.66 -35.11
CA ALA A 544 -19.89 -13.66 -34.63
C ALA A 544 -19.77 -12.52 -35.64
N GLN A 545 -19.63 -11.30 -35.13
CA GLN A 545 -19.43 -10.10 -35.91
C GLN A 545 -18.11 -9.45 -35.51
N VAL A 546 -17.29 -9.09 -36.48
CA VAL A 546 -16.07 -8.30 -36.23
C VAL A 546 -16.46 -6.86 -35.97
N VAL A 547 -15.91 -6.29 -34.90
CA VAL A 547 -16.09 -4.88 -34.53
C VAL A 547 -14.74 -4.24 -34.20
N GLY A 548 -14.67 -2.92 -34.30
CA GLY A 548 -13.49 -2.19 -33.83
C GLY A 548 -13.32 -2.28 -32.31
N PRO A 549 -12.07 -2.17 -31.79
CA PRO A 549 -11.85 -2.08 -30.35
C PRO A 549 -12.70 -0.96 -29.72
N GLY A 550 -13.40 -1.29 -28.64
CA GLY A 550 -14.27 -0.34 -27.90
C GLY A 550 -15.64 -0.07 -28.54
N GLU A 551 -15.97 -0.63 -29.71
CA GLU A 551 -17.30 -0.43 -30.34
C GLU A 551 -18.38 -1.33 -29.72
N ALA A 552 -18.00 -2.55 -29.31
CA ALA A 552 -18.92 -3.56 -28.79
C ALA A 552 -19.82 -3.07 -27.64
N PRO A 553 -19.35 -2.37 -26.58
CA PRO A 553 -20.21 -1.98 -25.47
C PRO A 553 -21.35 -1.05 -25.91
N ARG A 554 -21.11 -0.15 -26.87
CA ARG A 554 -22.13 0.75 -27.40
C ARG A 554 -23.20 0.00 -28.20
N LEU A 555 -22.79 -0.97 -29.04
CA LEU A 555 -23.71 -1.79 -29.83
C LEU A 555 -24.61 -2.67 -28.95
N LEU A 556 -24.01 -3.25 -27.90
CA LEU A 556 -24.70 -4.08 -26.92
C LEU A 556 -25.66 -3.25 -26.06
N ALA A 557 -25.24 -2.08 -25.57
CA ALA A 557 -26.08 -1.17 -24.80
C ALA A 557 -27.25 -0.60 -25.61
N ALA A 558 -27.09 -0.43 -26.93
CA ALA A 558 -28.15 -0.01 -27.84
C ALA A 558 -29.18 -1.11 -28.15
N GLY A 559 -28.94 -2.37 -27.73
CA GLY A 559 -29.82 -3.51 -27.99
C GLY A 559 -29.85 -3.97 -29.45
N GLY A 560 -28.90 -3.53 -30.29
CA GLY A 560 -28.86 -3.88 -31.71
C GLY A 560 -28.34 -5.30 -32.00
N VAL A 561 -27.76 -5.95 -30.99
CA VAL A 561 -27.16 -7.29 -31.09
C VAL A 561 -27.57 -8.09 -29.85
N ASP A 562 -28.08 -9.30 -30.05
CA ASP A 562 -28.35 -10.23 -28.96
C ASP A 562 -27.05 -10.98 -28.58
N PRO A 563 -26.45 -10.69 -27.40
CA PRO A 563 -25.20 -11.30 -26.96
C PRO A 563 -25.32 -12.81 -26.67
N LYS A 564 -26.55 -13.33 -26.53
CA LYS A 564 -26.79 -14.78 -26.34
C LYS A 564 -26.59 -15.57 -27.63
N SER A 565 -26.68 -14.91 -28.80
CA SER A 565 -26.61 -15.56 -30.10
C SER A 565 -25.44 -15.07 -30.98
N VAL A 566 -24.95 -13.85 -30.74
CA VAL A 566 -23.86 -13.25 -31.53
C VAL A 566 -22.73 -12.76 -30.61
N ALA A 567 -21.51 -13.24 -30.83
CA ALA A 567 -20.32 -12.66 -30.21
C ALA A 567 -19.75 -11.50 -31.05
N LEU A 568 -19.50 -10.36 -30.41
CA LEU A 568 -18.75 -9.26 -31.03
C LEU A 568 -17.26 -9.46 -30.79
N LEU A 569 -16.47 -9.64 -31.85
CA LEU A 569 -15.04 -9.97 -31.77
C LEU A 569 -14.16 -8.83 -32.30
N GLU A 570 -13.02 -8.58 -31.65
CA GLU A 570 -12.02 -7.61 -32.13
C GLU A 570 -11.06 -8.20 -33.20
N GLN A 571 -11.26 -9.46 -33.56
CA GLN A 571 -10.46 -10.19 -34.56
C GLN A 571 -11.40 -10.97 -35.50
N PRO A 572 -10.97 -11.32 -36.74
CA PRO A 572 -11.77 -12.12 -37.65
C PRO A 572 -12.27 -13.42 -37.01
N PRO A 573 -13.58 -13.75 -37.11
CA PRO A 573 -14.13 -14.93 -36.47
C PRO A 573 -13.53 -16.21 -37.09
N PRO A 574 -13.50 -17.31 -36.33
CA PRO A 574 -13.23 -18.63 -36.89
C PRO A 574 -14.36 -19.04 -37.87
N SER A 575 -14.18 -20.18 -38.55
CA SER A 575 -15.29 -20.78 -39.30
C SER A 575 -16.35 -21.30 -38.32
N LEU A 576 -17.54 -20.72 -38.36
CA LEU A 576 -18.69 -21.11 -37.55
C LEU A 576 -19.74 -21.83 -38.39
N ALA A 577 -20.51 -22.70 -37.76
CA ALA A 577 -21.63 -23.40 -38.39
C ALA A 577 -22.85 -23.37 -37.47
N GLN A 578 -24.05 -23.37 -38.06
CA GLN A 578 -25.29 -23.43 -37.28
C GLN A 578 -25.57 -24.90 -36.87
N PRO A 579 -25.98 -25.14 -35.62
CA PRO A 579 -26.36 -26.48 -35.17
C PRO A 579 -27.77 -26.84 -35.63
N ASP A 580 -28.01 -28.13 -35.86
CA ASP A 580 -29.35 -28.65 -36.18
C ASP A 580 -30.27 -28.60 -34.94
N ASP A 581 -29.72 -28.82 -33.74
CA ASP A 581 -30.43 -28.74 -32.46
C ASP A 581 -29.57 -28.03 -31.39
N PRO A 582 -29.73 -26.70 -31.21
CA PRO A 582 -29.03 -25.96 -30.15
C PRO A 582 -29.39 -26.43 -28.72
N SER A 583 -30.53 -27.11 -28.51
CA SER A 583 -30.98 -27.50 -27.17
C SER A 583 -30.18 -28.67 -26.58
N ALA A 584 -29.47 -29.41 -27.42
CA ALA A 584 -28.56 -30.48 -27.02
C ALA A 584 -27.17 -30.00 -26.59
N GLU A 585 -26.90 -28.69 -26.71
CA GLU A 585 -25.62 -28.09 -26.32
C GLU A 585 -25.56 -27.81 -24.82
N ALA A 586 -24.35 -27.91 -24.25
CA ALA A 586 -24.15 -27.68 -22.83
C ALA A 586 -22.75 -27.11 -22.55
N VAL A 587 -22.67 -26.21 -21.58
CA VAL A 587 -21.41 -25.72 -21.01
C VAL A 587 -21.50 -25.80 -19.51
N ALA A 588 -20.50 -26.43 -18.88
CA ALA A 588 -20.40 -26.52 -17.43
C ALA A 588 -18.98 -26.17 -16.98
N ILE A 589 -18.85 -25.29 -15.99
CA ILE A 589 -17.57 -24.99 -15.35
C ILE A 589 -17.27 -26.10 -14.34
N THR A 590 -16.16 -26.81 -14.54
CA THR A 590 -15.75 -27.93 -13.69
C THR A 590 -14.71 -27.53 -12.65
N ALA A 591 -13.93 -26.49 -12.91
CA ALA A 591 -13.00 -25.89 -11.96
C ALA A 591 -12.86 -24.38 -12.19
N TYR A 592 -12.73 -23.62 -11.11
CA TYR A 592 -12.55 -22.17 -11.14
C TYR A 592 -11.55 -21.74 -10.05
N ASP A 593 -10.31 -21.52 -10.46
CA ASP A 593 -9.18 -21.10 -9.63
C ASP A 593 -8.60 -19.77 -10.13
N ALA A 594 -7.71 -19.17 -9.35
CA ALA A 594 -7.10 -17.87 -9.68
C ALA A 594 -6.24 -17.89 -10.96
N ASP A 595 -5.64 -19.04 -11.27
CA ASP A 595 -4.73 -19.25 -12.41
C ASP A 595 -5.21 -20.32 -13.40
N ARG A 596 -6.38 -20.94 -13.15
CA ARG A 596 -6.93 -22.02 -13.98
C ARG A 596 -8.45 -21.99 -13.99
N ILE A 597 -9.07 -22.11 -15.17
CA ILE A 597 -10.51 -22.31 -15.32
C ILE A 597 -10.71 -23.50 -16.26
N GLU A 598 -11.55 -24.45 -15.88
CA GLU A 598 -11.85 -25.65 -16.68
C GLU A 598 -13.35 -25.71 -16.97
N LEU A 599 -13.69 -26.02 -18.23
CA LEU A 599 -15.05 -26.18 -18.70
C LEU A 599 -15.20 -27.51 -19.45
N ARG A 600 -16.34 -28.15 -19.27
CA ARG A 600 -16.81 -29.22 -20.15
C ARG A 600 -17.87 -28.65 -21.08
N VAL A 601 -17.68 -28.89 -22.37
CA VAL A 601 -18.50 -28.31 -23.41
C VAL A 601 -18.97 -29.41 -24.35
N ASN A 602 -20.26 -29.43 -24.65
CA ASN A 602 -20.84 -30.20 -25.74
C ASN A 602 -21.46 -29.20 -26.72
N THR A 603 -20.97 -29.17 -27.96
CA THR A 603 -21.52 -28.31 -29.02
C THR A 603 -21.85 -29.13 -30.26
N GLN A 604 -23.00 -28.87 -30.88
CA GLN A 604 -23.51 -29.64 -32.02
C GLN A 604 -22.93 -29.17 -33.36
N ALA A 605 -22.33 -27.99 -33.40
CA ALA A 605 -21.70 -27.42 -34.59
C ALA A 605 -20.43 -26.64 -34.23
N ALA A 606 -19.65 -26.21 -35.23
CA ALA A 606 -18.53 -25.32 -34.96
C ALA A 606 -19.03 -24.00 -34.34
N GLY A 607 -18.55 -23.68 -33.15
CA GLY A 607 -19.08 -22.61 -32.30
C GLY A 607 -18.00 -21.89 -31.48
N LEU A 608 -18.42 -20.86 -30.74
CA LEU A 608 -17.60 -20.14 -29.77
C LEU A 608 -18.20 -20.32 -28.38
N VAL A 609 -17.39 -20.74 -27.43
CA VAL A 609 -17.74 -20.64 -26.01
C VAL A 609 -17.33 -19.26 -25.53
N VAL A 610 -18.31 -18.42 -25.21
CA VAL A 610 -18.11 -17.12 -24.59
C VAL A 610 -18.13 -17.32 -23.07
N LEU A 611 -17.13 -16.79 -22.37
CA LEU A 611 -17.06 -16.82 -20.92
C LEU A 611 -17.20 -15.40 -20.39
N SER A 612 -18.11 -15.22 -19.43
CA SER A 612 -18.29 -13.96 -18.70
C SER A 612 -17.10 -13.71 -17.77
N GLU A 613 -15.93 -13.45 -18.34
CA GLU A 613 -14.67 -13.36 -17.64
C GLU A 613 -13.77 -12.31 -18.30
N VAL A 614 -13.15 -11.45 -17.50
CA VAL A 614 -12.37 -10.32 -18.01
C VAL A 614 -11.18 -10.83 -18.84
N TYR A 615 -11.09 -10.38 -20.09
CA TYR A 615 -9.98 -10.68 -20.97
C TYR A 615 -8.69 -10.06 -20.44
N TYR A 616 -7.66 -10.88 -20.31
CA TYR A 616 -6.29 -10.44 -20.01
C TYR A 616 -5.28 -11.27 -20.82
N PRO A 617 -4.27 -10.67 -21.49
CA PRO A 617 -3.41 -11.35 -22.48
C PRO A 617 -2.62 -12.56 -21.97
N ALA A 618 -2.34 -12.63 -20.66
CA ALA A 618 -1.62 -13.76 -20.07
C ALA A 618 -2.49 -15.02 -19.93
N TRP A 619 -3.81 -14.93 -20.07
CA TRP A 619 -4.64 -16.14 -20.16
C TRP A 619 -4.46 -16.82 -21.53
N LYS A 620 -4.25 -18.13 -21.51
CA LYS A 620 -4.13 -19.00 -22.69
C LYS A 620 -5.23 -20.05 -22.66
N ALA A 621 -5.77 -20.39 -23.83
CA ALA A 621 -6.80 -21.41 -23.99
C ALA A 621 -6.20 -22.70 -24.53
N TYR A 622 -6.74 -23.82 -24.05
CA TYR A 622 -6.45 -25.16 -24.50
C TYR A 622 -7.77 -25.90 -24.71
N VAL A 623 -7.88 -26.62 -25.82
CA VAL A 623 -9.02 -27.49 -26.15
C VAL A 623 -8.47 -28.90 -26.27
N ASP A 624 -8.93 -29.80 -25.39
CA ASP A 624 -8.44 -31.18 -25.29
C ASP A 624 -6.90 -31.21 -25.20
N GLU A 625 -6.36 -30.43 -24.26
CA GLU A 625 -4.93 -30.23 -23.98
C GLU A 625 -4.12 -29.52 -25.07
N ARG A 626 -4.72 -29.18 -26.22
CA ARG A 626 -4.03 -28.52 -27.33
C ARG A 626 -4.24 -27.01 -27.31
N PRO A 627 -3.20 -26.19 -27.56
CA PRO A 627 -3.35 -24.74 -27.61
C PRO A 627 -4.43 -24.29 -28.61
N ALA A 628 -5.30 -23.39 -28.18
CA ALA A 628 -6.36 -22.80 -28.97
C ALA A 628 -6.29 -21.26 -28.92
N PRO A 629 -6.76 -20.55 -29.97
CA PRO A 629 -6.82 -19.10 -29.94
C PRO A 629 -7.83 -18.61 -28.89
N LEU A 630 -7.48 -17.52 -28.21
CA LEU A 630 -8.35 -16.83 -27.24
C LEU A 630 -8.76 -15.48 -27.82
N TYR A 631 -10.06 -15.30 -28.03
CA TYR A 631 -10.62 -14.09 -28.59
C TYR A 631 -11.04 -13.11 -27.50
N VAL A 632 -10.89 -11.80 -27.78
CA VAL A 632 -11.62 -10.75 -27.07
C VAL A 632 -13.05 -10.78 -27.60
N ALA A 633 -14.02 -11.05 -26.73
CA ALA A 633 -15.44 -11.09 -27.05
C ALA A 633 -16.18 -10.01 -26.26
N ASN A 634 -17.17 -9.37 -26.89
CA ASN A 634 -18.04 -8.38 -26.24
C ASN A 634 -17.24 -7.33 -25.44
N HIS A 635 -16.09 -6.92 -26.02
CA HIS A 635 -15.08 -6.00 -25.47
C HIS A 635 -14.33 -6.45 -24.22
N VAL A 636 -15.02 -6.90 -23.18
CA VAL A 636 -14.42 -7.23 -21.89
C VAL A 636 -14.29 -8.73 -21.66
N LEU A 637 -15.05 -9.56 -22.39
CA LEU A 637 -15.13 -11.00 -22.19
C LEU A 637 -14.12 -11.77 -23.04
N ARG A 638 -14.03 -13.07 -22.81
CA ARG A 638 -13.16 -13.98 -23.57
C ARG A 638 -13.96 -15.08 -24.26
N ALA A 639 -13.53 -15.49 -25.45
CA ALA A 639 -14.14 -16.59 -26.18
C ALA A 639 -13.12 -17.59 -26.75
N VAL A 640 -13.50 -18.87 -26.80
CA VAL A 640 -12.69 -19.98 -27.31
C VAL A 640 -13.47 -20.70 -28.41
N PRO A 641 -12.91 -20.90 -29.61
CA PRO A 641 -13.58 -21.63 -30.68
C PRO A 641 -13.48 -23.14 -30.45
N LEU A 642 -14.56 -23.85 -30.79
CA LEU A 642 -14.64 -25.30 -30.73
C LEU A 642 -15.20 -25.87 -32.04
N PRO A 643 -14.70 -27.03 -32.50
CA PRO A 643 -15.41 -27.84 -33.47
C PRO A 643 -16.65 -28.49 -32.81
N ALA A 644 -17.48 -29.15 -33.61
CA ALA A 644 -18.60 -29.94 -33.10
C ALA A 644 -18.09 -31.14 -32.28
N GLY A 645 -18.73 -31.41 -31.15
CA GLY A 645 -18.45 -32.54 -30.26
C GLY A 645 -18.35 -32.16 -28.78
N GLU A 646 -17.87 -33.12 -27.99
CA GLU A 646 -17.55 -32.95 -26.58
C GLU A 646 -16.09 -32.55 -26.42
N HIS A 647 -15.84 -31.50 -25.64
CA HIS A 647 -14.52 -30.92 -25.42
C HIS A 647 -14.28 -30.55 -23.96
N VAL A 648 -13.03 -30.66 -23.54
CA VAL A 648 -12.54 -30.02 -22.32
C VAL A 648 -11.80 -28.74 -22.71
N VAL A 649 -12.32 -27.60 -22.24
CA VAL A 649 -11.69 -26.30 -22.43
C VAL A 649 -10.97 -25.92 -21.14
N GLU A 650 -9.70 -25.61 -21.25
CA GLU A 650 -8.90 -25.13 -20.12
C GLU A 650 -8.31 -23.76 -20.42
N LEU A 651 -8.54 -22.80 -19.53
CA LEU A 651 -7.87 -21.51 -19.51
C LEU A 651 -6.79 -21.55 -18.43
N ARG A 652 -5.55 -21.20 -18.79
CA ARG A 652 -4.41 -21.12 -17.87
C ARG A 652 -3.82 -19.72 -17.85
N TYR A 653 -3.51 -19.21 -16.67
CA TYR A 653 -2.79 -17.95 -16.53
C TYR A 653 -1.29 -18.19 -16.69
N GLU A 654 -0.75 -17.79 -17.84
CA GLU A 654 0.65 -17.99 -18.23
C GLU A 654 1.31 -16.63 -18.52
N SER A 655 1.86 -15.99 -17.47
CA SER A 655 2.58 -14.72 -17.59
C SER A 655 4.10 -14.93 -17.61
N PRO A 656 4.79 -14.60 -18.72
CA PRO A 656 6.26 -14.58 -18.75
C PRO A 656 6.85 -13.66 -17.69
N ALA A 657 6.19 -12.54 -17.38
CA ALA A 657 6.62 -11.59 -16.36
C ALA A 657 6.64 -12.25 -14.96
N LEU A 658 5.64 -13.07 -14.64
CA LEU A 658 5.60 -13.82 -13.39
C LEU A 658 6.70 -14.88 -13.33
N VAL A 659 6.89 -15.66 -14.39
CA VAL A 659 7.93 -16.71 -14.43
C VAL A 659 9.33 -16.13 -14.28
N VAL A 660 9.65 -15.08 -15.04
CA VAL A 660 10.94 -14.37 -14.94
C VAL A 660 11.09 -13.73 -13.56
N GLY A 661 10.04 -13.10 -13.05
CA GLY A 661 10.04 -12.47 -11.73
C GLY A 661 10.33 -13.48 -10.61
N LEU A 662 9.69 -14.64 -10.64
CA LEU A 662 9.93 -15.74 -9.70
C LEU A 662 11.36 -16.25 -9.80
N ALA A 663 11.87 -16.52 -11.01
CA ALA A 663 13.23 -16.99 -11.21
C ALA A 663 14.27 -16.01 -10.65
N VAL A 664 14.09 -14.71 -10.89
CA VAL A 664 14.98 -13.64 -10.39
C VAL A 664 14.89 -13.53 -8.86
N SER A 665 13.69 -13.48 -8.29
CA SER A 665 13.49 -13.40 -6.84
C SER A 665 14.09 -14.63 -6.13
N LEU A 666 13.80 -15.84 -6.59
CA LEU A 666 14.33 -17.08 -6.00
C LEU A 666 15.86 -17.13 -6.07
N SER A 667 16.45 -16.71 -7.19
CA SER A 667 17.90 -16.62 -7.33
C SER A 667 18.52 -15.60 -6.36
N ALA A 668 17.87 -14.45 -6.16
CA ALA A 668 18.30 -13.44 -5.20
C ALA A 668 18.20 -13.93 -3.75
N TYR A 669 17.12 -14.63 -3.39
CA TYR A 669 16.99 -15.27 -2.07
C TYR A 669 18.05 -16.35 -1.85
N ALA A 670 18.30 -17.21 -2.85
CA ALA A 670 19.35 -18.23 -2.77
C ALA A 670 20.74 -17.60 -2.59
N MET A 671 21.04 -16.52 -3.33
CA MET A 671 22.28 -15.76 -3.17
C MET A 671 22.41 -15.15 -1.77
N LEU A 672 21.33 -14.57 -1.22
CA LEU A 672 21.32 -14.02 0.13
C LEU A 672 21.63 -15.10 1.19
N VAL A 673 21.02 -16.28 1.08
CA VAL A 673 21.30 -17.42 1.94
C VAL A 673 22.76 -17.88 1.80
N ALA A 674 23.28 -17.97 0.58
CA ALA A 674 24.68 -18.34 0.33
C ALA A 674 25.66 -17.35 0.98
N LEU A 675 25.39 -16.03 0.88
CA LEU A 675 26.19 -14.98 1.50
C LEU A 675 26.12 -15.03 3.04
N LEU A 676 24.94 -15.35 3.60
CA LEU A 676 24.76 -15.57 5.03
C LEU A 676 25.62 -16.75 5.52
N VAL A 677 25.56 -17.89 4.82
CA VAL A 677 26.37 -19.07 5.13
C VAL A 677 27.87 -18.76 5.02
N ALA A 678 28.29 -18.04 3.98
CA ALA A 678 29.68 -17.63 3.79
C ALA A 678 30.18 -16.71 4.91
N ALA A 679 29.35 -15.74 5.34
CA ALA A 679 29.67 -14.86 6.46
C ALA A 679 29.75 -15.62 7.80
N TRP A 680 28.83 -16.57 8.02
CA TRP A 680 28.81 -17.41 9.22
C TRP A 680 30.04 -18.32 9.31
N ARG A 681 30.37 -19.06 8.23
CA ARG A 681 31.57 -19.92 8.16
C ARG A 681 32.85 -19.15 8.46
N ARG A 682 32.95 -17.89 8.02
CA ARG A 682 34.10 -17.04 8.35
C ARG A 682 34.16 -16.65 9.82
N ARG A 683 33.02 -16.32 10.46
CA ARG A 683 33.00 -16.04 11.91
C ARG A 683 33.46 -17.25 12.73
N VAL A 684 33.01 -18.46 12.36
CA VAL A 684 33.43 -19.70 13.03
C VAL A 684 34.93 -19.95 12.85
N ARG A 685 35.46 -19.76 11.64
CA ARG A 685 36.89 -19.93 11.34
C ARG A 685 37.80 -18.88 11.99
N ALA A 686 37.29 -17.70 12.30
CA ALA A 686 38.07 -16.64 12.94
C ALA A 686 38.38 -16.92 14.43
N GLY A 687 37.77 -17.96 15.03
CA GLY A 687 37.94 -18.32 16.44
C GLY A 687 37.37 -17.28 17.42
N PRO A 688 37.17 -17.64 18.70
CA PRO A 688 36.97 -16.63 19.73
C PRO A 688 38.26 -15.81 19.86
N ILE A 689 38.18 -14.48 19.77
CA ILE A 689 39.30 -13.60 20.10
C ILE A 689 39.68 -13.90 21.55
N SER A 690 40.84 -14.52 21.76
CA SER A 690 41.39 -14.76 23.09
C SER A 690 41.60 -13.40 23.77
N ARG A 691 40.79 -13.11 24.80
CA ARG A 691 41.12 -12.08 25.79
C ARG A 691 42.32 -12.61 26.59
N THR A 692 43.53 -12.40 26.11
CA THR A 692 44.75 -12.69 26.86
C THR A 692 45.57 -11.42 26.98
N GLY A 693 45.77 -10.99 28.23
CA GLY A 693 46.94 -10.20 28.64
C GLY A 693 46.69 -8.76 29.05
N HIS A 694 45.98 -8.52 30.16
CA HIS A 694 46.37 -7.50 31.14
C HIS A 694 46.46 -8.21 32.50
N GLY A 695 47.64 -8.78 32.73
CA GLY A 695 48.14 -9.17 34.04
C GLY A 695 49.52 -8.53 34.16
N ASP A 696 49.71 -7.87 35.30
CA ASP A 696 50.87 -7.13 35.82
C ASP A 696 50.97 -5.65 35.43
#